data_AF-A0A3E0NYG6-F1
#
_entry.id   AF-A0A3E0NYG6-F1
#
_cell.length_a   1.000
_cell.length_b   1.000
_cell.length_c   1.000
_cell.angle_alpha   90.00
_cell.angle_beta   90.00
_cell.angle_gamma   90.00
#
_symmetry.space_group_name_H-M   'P 1'
#
loop_
_entity.id
_entity.type
_entity.pdbx_description
1 polymer ?
#
loop_
_entity_poly.entity_id
_entity_poly.type
_entity_poly.pdbx_seq_one_letter_code
_entity_poly.pdbx_strand_id
1 'polypeptide(L)'
;MRRRDFVKLIGSTGAATMLAGCGSSAPHASASSRRVYLVAFDGLDPRIAKTLMDAGKLPNFAKLAGRGGFSKLRTSMPPHTPVAFSNIVTGADPGLHQIFDFIHRDVDTHDSRLAIRPHFSTAEVQVPENARSLSLGSWKLPLSGGETMQLRRGKPFWDYLIERNIDATVYYVPSNYPTEMPEGPGRFRAISGMGTPDLSGGYGEFTLLTPSAPRAGREVGGGRFVFLSMLSHRGSAELLGPANYLHQPDESGRVPRMTSRVDVVRDPTAPVAKISLSGSTVVLKEGEWSDWLEVVFHTGLPGSSVFHSFGAATAVAGTVRLFLKQVHPKFELYVSPINIDPLRPASPISVPETFARQLAERHGRFHTLGIPEDTKALSRGALSEEEFLSQTHLVLDERIEQFRGALSEFRSGCLFFYFGDTDLVQHMFWRDRDPEHPGRDPQQGDRFAEVVEEVYLKADSLVGELLDHARDDDTILVFSDHGFTTFRRGFNLNTWLRDNGFLAVKPGSGYSDAEMFVGTDWAKSRAYGLGLNGLYLNAAGREKHGIVKSGERASALAELREKLLAVRDVDGTPVVDRIDLVEELYPGADARIAPDLLVGYNDGYRAAWGTVLGAMPANQLEDNLDRWSGDHSIAANLVPGMLLSNQPLTVESPSISDIAPTVLALFGVARPSTMTGRTLFHARSTT
;
A
#
# COMPACT_ATOMS: atom_id res chain seq x y z
N MET A 1 -46.65 20.92 -26.95
CA MET A 1 -47.89 20.18 -27.28
C MET A 1 -47.85 19.91 -28.78
N ARG A 2 -48.04 18.73 -29.38
CA ARG A 2 -48.36 17.34 -28.99
C ARG A 2 -48.17 16.51 -30.29
N ARG A 3 -47.95 15.18 -30.18
CA ARG A 3 -48.44 14.05 -31.03
C ARG A 3 -48.80 14.30 -32.52
N ARG A 4 -48.36 13.36 -33.38
CA ARG A 4 -48.64 13.10 -34.83
C ARG A 4 -47.54 13.70 -35.71
N ASP A 5 -46.72 12.98 -36.47
CA ASP A 5 -46.87 11.77 -37.30
C ASP A 5 -45.50 11.04 -37.34
N PHE A 6 -45.37 9.72 -37.41
CA PHE A 6 -45.31 9.02 -38.71
C PHE A 6 -45.23 7.49 -38.45
N VAL A 7 -46.38 6.82 -38.47
CA VAL A 7 -46.46 5.38 -38.74
C VAL A 7 -47.28 5.25 -40.01
N LYS A 8 -46.69 4.70 -41.08
CA LYS A 8 -47.29 3.76 -42.05
C LYS A 8 -46.49 3.65 -43.35
N LEU A 9 -45.82 2.51 -43.53
CA LEU A 9 -45.72 1.76 -44.80
C LEU A 9 -45.33 0.30 -44.41
N ILE A 10 -46.29 -0.61 -44.15
CA ILE A 10 -46.88 -1.62 -45.09
C ILE A 10 -45.80 -2.54 -45.68
N GLY A 11 -45.83 -3.88 -45.60
CA GLY A 11 -46.83 -4.84 -45.10
C GLY A 11 -46.61 -6.23 -45.72
N SER A 12 -47.23 -7.25 -45.09
CA SER A 12 -47.48 -8.65 -45.54
C SER A 12 -46.25 -9.57 -45.73
N THR A 13 -46.21 -10.82 -45.22
CA THR A 13 -47.28 -11.84 -45.24
C THR A 13 -46.96 -12.99 -44.27
N GLY A 14 -47.98 -13.65 -43.72
CA GLY A 14 -47.90 -15.07 -43.30
C GLY A 14 -48.26 -15.37 -41.84
N ALA A 15 -49.54 -15.58 -41.57
CA ALA A 15 -50.04 -16.18 -40.34
C ALA A 15 -50.07 -17.72 -40.47
N ALA A 16 -49.63 -18.45 -39.44
CA ALA A 16 -50.23 -19.73 -39.04
C ALA A 16 -49.76 -20.20 -37.65
N THR A 17 -50.71 -20.15 -36.72
CA THR A 17 -51.00 -21.11 -35.65
C THR A 17 -50.13 -21.14 -34.38
N MET A 18 -50.78 -20.72 -33.30
CA MET A 18 -50.39 -20.88 -31.90
C MET A 18 -50.39 -22.35 -31.45
N LEU A 19 -49.41 -22.71 -30.62
CA LEU A 19 -49.62 -23.61 -29.49
C LEU A 19 -49.07 -22.92 -28.24
N ALA A 20 -49.97 -22.67 -27.30
CA ALA A 20 -49.67 -22.11 -25.99
C ALA A 20 -48.88 -23.14 -25.16
N GLY A 21 -47.65 -22.78 -24.81
CA GLY A 21 -46.93 -23.35 -23.69
C GLY A 21 -46.80 -22.27 -22.62
N CYS A 22 -47.58 -22.38 -21.54
CA CYS A 22 -47.37 -21.59 -20.33
C CYS A 22 -46.05 -22.03 -19.69
N GLY A 23 -44.95 -21.37 -20.06
CA GLY A 23 -43.72 -21.36 -19.30
C GLY A 23 -43.60 -20.01 -18.61
N SER A 24 -43.81 -19.96 -17.30
CA SER A 24 -43.47 -18.81 -16.48
C SER A 24 -41.95 -18.64 -16.47
N SER A 25 -41.39 -17.92 -17.44
CA SER A 25 -40.02 -17.43 -17.36
C SER A 25 -39.98 -16.30 -16.33
N ALA A 26 -39.37 -16.57 -15.18
CA ALA A 26 -38.95 -15.51 -14.27
C ALA A 26 -38.09 -14.50 -15.07
N PRO A 27 -38.23 -13.18 -14.83
CA PRO A 27 -37.48 -12.19 -15.59
C PRO A 27 -35.99 -12.37 -15.30
N HIS A 28 -35.19 -12.67 -16.33
CA HIS A 28 -33.73 -12.61 -16.22
C HIS A 28 -33.31 -11.20 -15.78
N ALA A 29 -32.66 -11.11 -14.64
CA ALA A 29 -31.99 -9.91 -14.19
C ALA A 29 -31.00 -9.45 -15.30
N SER A 30 -31.15 -8.20 -15.76
CA SER A 30 -30.17 -7.53 -16.63
C SER A 30 -28.78 -7.67 -16.03
N ALA A 31 -27.72 -7.81 -16.84
CA ALA A 31 -26.34 -7.81 -16.35
C ALA A 31 -26.05 -6.58 -15.46
N SER A 32 -26.72 -5.45 -15.72
CA SER A 32 -26.62 -4.21 -14.93
C SER A 32 -27.26 -4.26 -13.53
N SER A 33 -28.09 -5.26 -13.20
CA SER A 33 -28.73 -5.39 -11.88
C SER A 33 -28.03 -6.39 -10.94
N ARG A 34 -26.97 -7.07 -11.40
CA ARG A 34 -26.19 -7.99 -10.56
C ARG A 34 -25.40 -7.24 -9.51
N ARG A 35 -25.13 -7.90 -8.38
CA ARG A 35 -24.31 -7.42 -7.26
C ARG A 35 -23.16 -8.39 -7.03
N VAL A 36 -21.94 -7.88 -7.17
CA VAL A 36 -20.70 -8.63 -6.92
C VAL A 36 -19.92 -7.93 -5.81
N TYR A 37 -19.61 -8.67 -4.76
CA TYR A 37 -18.83 -8.23 -3.62
C TYR A 37 -17.44 -8.84 -3.66
N LEU A 38 -16.43 -7.98 -3.69
CA LEU A 38 -15.04 -8.33 -3.48
C LEU A 38 -14.62 -7.72 -2.15
N VAL A 39 -14.28 -8.56 -1.17
CA VAL A 39 -13.69 -8.10 0.09
C VAL A 39 -12.30 -8.70 0.21
N ALA A 40 -11.30 -7.83 0.15
CA ALA A 40 -9.91 -8.21 0.35
C ALA A 40 -9.47 -7.88 1.77
N PHE A 41 -8.88 -8.86 2.43
CA PHE A 41 -8.12 -8.67 3.66
C PHE A 41 -6.66 -8.93 3.32
N ASP A 42 -5.82 -7.91 3.46
CA ASP A 42 -4.39 -8.03 3.14
C ASP A 42 -3.72 -9.07 4.03
N GLY A 43 -2.92 -9.95 3.44
CA GLY A 43 -2.06 -10.83 4.22
C GLY A 43 -2.72 -11.98 5.01
N LEU A 44 -4.00 -12.32 4.80
CA LEU A 44 -4.57 -13.48 5.51
C LEU A 44 -4.00 -14.80 5.00
N ASP A 45 -3.36 -15.56 5.90
CA ASP A 45 -2.75 -16.85 5.59
C ASP A 45 -3.79 -17.99 5.61
N PRO A 46 -3.86 -18.82 4.55
CA PRO A 46 -4.83 -19.91 4.46
C PRO A 46 -4.62 -21.00 5.53
N ARG A 47 -3.39 -21.19 6.04
CA ARG A 47 -3.10 -22.18 7.09
C ARG A 47 -3.68 -21.73 8.42
N ILE A 48 -3.54 -20.44 8.75
CA ILE A 48 -4.13 -19.84 9.96
C ILE A 48 -5.65 -19.87 9.85
N ALA A 49 -6.21 -19.35 8.75
CA ALA A 49 -7.65 -19.33 8.52
C ALA A 49 -8.25 -20.74 8.63
N LYS A 50 -7.62 -21.75 8.02
CA LYS A 50 -8.09 -23.14 8.13
C LYS A 50 -8.05 -23.65 9.56
N THR A 51 -6.94 -23.44 10.27
CA THR A 51 -6.78 -23.89 11.66
C THR A 51 -7.85 -23.30 12.58
N LEU A 52 -8.15 -22.00 12.41
CA LEU A 52 -9.16 -21.32 13.21
C LEU A 52 -10.60 -21.72 12.81
N MET A 53 -10.88 -21.97 11.52
CA MET A 53 -12.16 -22.55 11.08
C MET A 53 -12.38 -23.94 11.66
N ASP A 54 -11.38 -24.83 11.59
CA ASP A 54 -11.45 -26.18 12.13
C ASP A 54 -11.67 -26.16 13.66
N ALA A 55 -11.14 -25.15 14.34
CA ALA A 55 -11.34 -24.90 15.77
C ALA A 55 -12.71 -24.25 16.11
N GLY A 56 -13.54 -23.93 15.11
CA GLY A 56 -14.84 -23.27 15.29
C GLY A 56 -14.76 -21.79 15.63
N LYS A 57 -13.58 -21.16 15.49
CA LYS A 57 -13.34 -19.75 15.83
C LYS A 57 -13.70 -18.77 14.71
N LEU A 58 -13.75 -19.23 13.45
CA LEU A 58 -14.16 -18.43 12.28
C LEU A 58 -15.47 -18.96 11.65
N PRO A 59 -16.62 -18.84 12.34
CA PRO A 59 -17.87 -19.42 11.89
C PRO A 59 -18.40 -18.84 10.57
N ASN A 60 -18.14 -17.56 10.27
CA ASN A 60 -18.63 -16.93 9.05
C ASN A 60 -17.79 -17.31 7.84
N PHE A 61 -16.47 -17.43 8.00
CA PHE A 61 -15.58 -17.99 6.99
C PHE A 61 -15.95 -19.44 6.71
N ALA A 62 -16.18 -20.25 7.74
CA ALA A 62 -16.63 -21.63 7.59
C ALA A 62 -17.99 -21.73 6.87
N LYS A 63 -18.94 -20.84 7.20
CA LYS A 63 -20.25 -20.74 6.53
C LYS A 63 -20.10 -20.38 5.04
N LEU A 64 -19.22 -19.44 4.70
CA LEU A 64 -18.95 -19.06 3.31
C LEU A 64 -18.26 -20.20 2.55
N ALA A 65 -17.23 -20.81 3.16
CA ALA A 65 -16.52 -21.97 2.61
C ALA A 65 -17.46 -23.14 2.31
N GLY A 66 -18.42 -23.41 3.20
CA GLY A 66 -19.42 -24.47 3.01
C GLY A 66 -20.43 -24.20 1.88
N ARG A 67 -20.58 -22.95 1.43
CA ARG A 67 -21.48 -22.58 0.32
C ARG A 67 -20.83 -22.73 -1.05
N GLY A 68 -19.57 -22.32 -1.20
CA GLY A 68 -18.88 -22.35 -2.49
C GLY A 68 -17.49 -22.98 -2.43
N GLY A 69 -16.66 -22.56 -1.48
CA GLY A 69 -15.39 -23.22 -1.23
C GLY A 69 -14.38 -22.35 -0.51
N PHE A 70 -13.32 -23.02 -0.04
CA PHE A 70 -12.11 -22.41 0.50
C PHE A 70 -10.90 -23.00 -0.25
N SER A 71 -10.03 -22.13 -0.76
CA SER A 71 -8.81 -22.54 -1.48
C SER A 71 -7.63 -21.66 -1.09
N LYS A 72 -6.43 -22.23 -1.18
CA LYS A 72 -5.21 -21.42 -1.34
C LYS A 72 -5.31 -20.64 -2.65
N LEU A 73 -4.87 -19.39 -2.65
CA LEU A 73 -4.86 -18.50 -3.80
C LEU A 73 -3.39 -18.20 -4.14
N ARG A 74 -2.95 -18.58 -5.34
CA ARG A 74 -1.57 -18.31 -5.77
C ARG A 74 -1.36 -16.80 -5.92
N THR A 75 -0.43 -16.28 -5.11
CA THR A 75 -0.02 -14.86 -5.07
C THR A 75 0.87 -14.46 -6.26
N SER A 76 1.28 -13.19 -6.32
CA SER A 76 2.20 -12.64 -7.32
C SER A 76 3.64 -13.10 -7.06
N MET A 77 4.52 -12.90 -8.06
CA MET A 77 5.96 -13.05 -7.89
C MET A 77 6.67 -11.75 -8.29
N PRO A 78 7.25 -11.00 -7.34
CA PRO A 78 7.31 -11.30 -5.91
C PRO A 78 5.93 -11.11 -5.21
N PRO A 79 5.71 -11.75 -4.05
CA PRO A 79 4.47 -11.70 -3.29
C PRO A 79 4.34 -10.40 -2.49
N HIS A 80 4.43 -9.24 -3.15
CA HIS A 80 4.28 -7.92 -2.51
C HIS A 80 2.88 -7.36 -2.78
N THR A 81 2.26 -6.72 -1.80
CA THR A 81 0.96 -6.04 -1.96
C THR A 81 0.83 -5.19 -3.23
N PRO A 82 1.76 -4.27 -3.58
CA PRO A 82 1.60 -3.46 -4.79
C PRO A 82 1.64 -4.28 -6.08
N VAL A 83 2.42 -5.37 -6.11
CA VAL A 83 2.49 -6.31 -7.23
C VAL A 83 1.18 -7.12 -7.28
N ALA A 84 0.79 -7.72 -6.16
CA ALA A 84 -0.36 -8.60 -6.07
C ALA A 84 -1.68 -7.89 -6.41
N PHE A 85 -1.90 -6.68 -5.89
CA PHE A 85 -3.09 -5.91 -6.28
C PHE A 85 -3.03 -5.41 -7.71
N SER A 86 -1.85 -5.13 -8.26
CA SER A 86 -1.72 -4.88 -9.70
C SER A 86 -2.14 -6.10 -10.53
N ASN A 87 -1.78 -7.32 -10.09
CA ASN A 87 -2.27 -8.55 -10.70
C ASN A 87 -3.80 -8.70 -10.59
N ILE A 88 -4.36 -8.46 -9.39
CA ILE A 88 -5.79 -8.61 -9.11
C ILE A 88 -6.61 -7.67 -9.99
N VAL A 89 -6.25 -6.39 -10.04
CA VAL A 89 -7.07 -5.36 -10.69
C VAL A 89 -6.94 -5.43 -12.20
N THR A 90 -5.77 -5.77 -12.74
CA THR A 90 -5.56 -5.88 -14.19
C THR A 90 -5.89 -7.27 -14.74
N GLY A 91 -6.00 -8.29 -13.88
CA GLY A 91 -6.11 -9.69 -14.30
C GLY A 91 -4.88 -10.21 -15.04
N ALA A 92 -3.75 -9.52 -14.91
CA ALA A 92 -2.50 -9.78 -15.63
C ALA A 92 -1.34 -9.95 -14.65
N ASP A 93 -0.12 -10.07 -15.18
CA ASP A 93 1.12 -10.21 -14.42
C ASP A 93 2.06 -9.01 -14.65
N PRO A 94 3.21 -8.92 -13.94
CA PRO A 94 4.17 -7.83 -14.08
C PRO A 94 4.66 -7.57 -15.50
N GLY A 95 4.59 -8.55 -16.41
CA GLY A 95 4.89 -8.35 -17.82
C GLY A 95 3.92 -7.39 -18.51
N LEU A 96 2.72 -7.16 -17.97
CA LEU A 96 1.80 -6.12 -18.44
C LEU A 96 1.91 -4.86 -17.58
N HIS A 97 1.71 -4.98 -16.26
CA HIS A 97 1.51 -3.81 -15.39
C HIS A 97 2.80 -3.14 -14.92
N GLN A 98 3.96 -3.79 -15.14
CA GLN A 98 5.30 -3.25 -14.87
C GLN A 98 5.62 -2.94 -13.41
N ILE A 99 4.84 -3.46 -12.45
CA ILE A 99 5.13 -3.33 -11.01
C ILE A 99 5.86 -4.59 -10.57
N PHE A 100 7.02 -4.44 -9.94
CA PHE A 100 7.92 -5.54 -9.59
C PHE A 100 8.38 -5.54 -8.13
N ASP A 101 8.17 -4.43 -7.42
CA ASP A 101 8.55 -4.21 -6.02
C ASP A 101 7.81 -2.94 -5.53
N PHE A 102 8.02 -2.51 -4.28
CA PHE A 102 7.62 -1.19 -3.78
C PHE A 102 8.47 -0.06 -4.36
N ILE A 103 9.71 -0.37 -4.76
CA ILE A 103 10.64 0.58 -5.36
C ILE A 103 11.17 0.09 -6.70
N HIS A 104 11.28 1.01 -7.65
CA HIS A 104 11.99 0.83 -8.90
C HIS A 104 13.26 1.66 -8.91
N ARG A 105 13.99 1.59 -10.01
CA ARG A 105 15.27 2.26 -10.19
C ARG A 105 15.28 3.12 -11.43
N ASP A 106 15.82 4.32 -11.29
CA ASP A 106 16.12 5.23 -12.40
C ASP A 106 17.61 5.11 -12.72
N VAL A 107 17.92 4.53 -13.89
CA VAL A 107 19.28 4.33 -14.40
C VAL A 107 19.80 5.53 -15.20
N ASP A 108 18.95 6.51 -15.51
CA ASP A 108 19.28 7.74 -16.25
C ASP A 108 19.32 8.97 -15.34
N THR A 109 19.47 8.76 -14.03
CA THR A 109 19.46 9.85 -13.05
C THR A 109 20.40 10.99 -13.44
N HIS A 110 19.82 12.20 -13.47
CA HIS A 110 20.54 13.45 -13.73
C HIS A 110 21.41 13.86 -12.51
N ASP A 111 21.24 13.22 -11.36
CA ASP A 111 22.13 13.41 -10.23
C ASP A 111 23.48 12.73 -10.51
N SER A 112 24.47 13.54 -10.87
CA SER A 112 25.83 13.08 -11.17
C SER A 112 26.51 12.31 -10.02
N ARG A 113 25.99 12.41 -8.79
CA ARG A 113 26.51 11.71 -7.61
C ARG A 113 26.00 10.26 -7.50
N LEU A 114 24.90 9.95 -8.19
CA LEU A 114 24.26 8.64 -8.14
C LEU A 114 24.42 7.92 -9.50
N ALA A 115 24.71 6.62 -9.45
CA ALA A 115 24.63 5.77 -10.63
C ALA A 115 23.19 5.30 -10.88
N ILE A 116 22.42 5.15 -9.80
CA ILE A 116 21.06 4.65 -9.78
C ILE A 116 20.30 5.43 -8.70
N ARG A 117 19.06 5.83 -8.99
CA ARG A 117 18.16 6.48 -8.03
C ARG A 117 16.91 5.64 -7.81
N PRO A 118 16.66 5.11 -6.60
CA PRO A 118 15.39 4.47 -6.28
C PRO A 118 14.23 5.47 -6.35
N HIS A 119 13.07 5.01 -6.78
CA HIS A 119 11.81 5.75 -6.75
C HIS A 119 10.65 4.79 -6.49
N PHE A 120 9.49 5.30 -6.06
CA PHE A 120 8.32 4.45 -5.82
C PHE A 120 7.80 3.87 -7.12
N SER A 121 7.40 2.60 -7.09
CA SER A 121 6.97 1.87 -8.28
C SER A 121 5.54 2.21 -8.72
N THR A 122 4.69 2.70 -7.82
CA THR A 122 3.24 2.83 -8.05
C THR A 122 2.81 4.20 -8.53
N ALA A 123 3.50 5.27 -8.12
CA ALA A 123 3.16 6.64 -8.48
C ALA A 123 4.39 7.54 -8.49
N GLU A 124 4.36 8.55 -9.36
CA GLU A 124 5.39 9.60 -9.44
C GLU A 124 4.73 10.97 -9.58
N VAL A 125 5.35 12.00 -9.00
CA VAL A 125 4.99 13.40 -9.24
C VAL A 125 5.84 13.91 -10.40
N GLN A 126 5.21 14.13 -11.56
CA GLN A 126 5.87 14.73 -12.71
C GLN A 126 5.74 16.25 -12.68
N VAL A 127 6.85 16.92 -12.96
CA VAL A 127 6.88 18.35 -13.23
C VAL A 127 6.76 18.52 -14.75
N PRO A 128 5.84 19.34 -15.29
CA PRO A 128 5.69 19.51 -16.72
C PRO A 128 7.02 19.88 -17.39
N GLU A 129 7.34 19.28 -18.54
CA GLU A 129 8.61 19.55 -19.28
C GLU A 129 8.81 21.04 -19.61
N ASN A 130 7.70 21.78 -19.75
CA ASN A 130 7.68 23.22 -20.02
C ASN A 130 7.30 24.05 -18.80
N ALA A 131 7.43 23.52 -17.57
CA ALA A 131 7.08 24.23 -16.36
C ALA A 131 7.89 25.53 -16.24
N ARG A 132 7.22 26.66 -16.48
CA ARG A 132 7.81 27.97 -16.31
C ARG A 132 7.69 28.37 -14.85
N SER A 133 8.73 29.00 -14.31
CA SER A 133 8.67 29.60 -12.98
C SER A 133 9.18 31.03 -13.03
N LEU A 134 8.55 31.92 -12.26
CA LEU A 134 9.06 33.26 -12.02
C LEU A 134 9.95 33.23 -10.78
N SER A 135 11.20 33.65 -10.93
CA SER A 135 12.12 33.77 -9.80
C SER A 135 12.20 35.21 -9.32
N LEU A 136 12.02 35.43 -8.02
CA LEU A 136 12.18 36.74 -7.38
C LEU A 136 12.98 36.58 -6.07
N GLY A 137 14.27 36.90 -6.12
CA GLY A 137 15.18 36.62 -5.00
C GLY A 137 15.24 35.12 -4.70
N SER A 138 14.98 34.73 -3.45
CA SER A 138 14.94 33.33 -3.02
C SER A 138 13.62 32.61 -3.36
N TRP A 139 12.65 33.31 -3.96
CA TRP A 139 11.36 32.73 -4.37
C TRP A 139 11.42 32.17 -5.79
N LYS A 140 10.70 31.07 -6.01
CA LYS A 140 10.44 30.39 -7.28
C LYS A 140 8.94 30.12 -7.36
N LEU A 141 8.21 30.93 -8.11
CA LEU A 141 6.77 30.81 -8.28
C LEU A 141 6.46 29.97 -9.52
N PRO A 142 5.98 28.73 -9.37
CA PRO A 142 5.61 27.91 -10.51
C PRO A 142 4.39 28.51 -11.23
N LEU A 143 4.43 28.54 -12.57
CA LEU A 143 3.32 28.95 -13.43
C LEU A 143 2.47 27.76 -13.91
N SER A 144 2.85 26.54 -13.52
CA SER A 144 2.15 25.29 -13.78
C SER A 144 2.33 24.35 -12.59
N GLY A 145 1.29 23.62 -12.21
CA GLY A 145 1.36 22.59 -11.17
C GLY A 145 2.08 21.33 -11.64
N GLY A 146 2.59 20.53 -10.70
CA GLY A 146 2.97 19.15 -10.97
C GLY A 146 1.73 18.26 -11.07
N GLU A 147 1.83 17.17 -11.82
CA GLU A 147 0.78 16.15 -11.93
C GLU A 147 1.30 14.87 -11.28
N THR A 148 0.50 14.26 -10.41
CA THR A 148 0.81 12.91 -9.93
C THR A 148 0.31 11.92 -10.96
N MET A 149 1.15 10.98 -11.38
CA MET A 149 0.80 9.93 -12.33
C MET A 149 0.85 8.56 -11.68
N GLN A 150 -0.09 7.70 -12.06
CA GLN A 150 -0.05 6.28 -11.72
C GLN A 150 0.93 5.56 -12.65
N LEU A 151 1.88 4.82 -12.08
CA LEU A 151 2.90 4.09 -12.86
C LEU A 151 2.48 2.66 -13.21
N ARG A 152 1.45 2.13 -12.53
CA ARG A 152 0.85 0.83 -12.86
C ARG A 152 0.27 0.88 -14.27
N ARG A 153 0.86 0.10 -15.18
CA ARG A 153 0.34 -0.05 -16.55
C ARG A 153 -0.82 -1.04 -16.59
N GLY A 154 -1.54 -1.05 -17.72
CA GLY A 154 -2.63 -1.97 -17.96
C GLY A 154 -3.97 -1.49 -17.40
N LYS A 155 -5.03 -1.85 -18.11
CA LYS A 155 -6.38 -1.41 -17.83
C LYS A 155 -7.00 -2.24 -16.69
N PRO A 156 -7.46 -1.64 -15.59
CA PRO A 156 -8.10 -2.38 -14.51
C PRO A 156 -9.50 -2.86 -14.93
N PHE A 157 -10.00 -3.91 -14.27
CA PHE A 157 -11.24 -4.58 -14.67
C PHE A 157 -12.46 -3.65 -14.60
N TRP A 158 -12.50 -2.70 -13.67
CA TRP A 158 -13.62 -1.79 -13.51
C TRP A 158 -13.80 -0.86 -14.70
N ASP A 159 -12.74 -0.48 -15.41
CA ASP A 159 -12.90 0.32 -16.63
C ASP A 159 -13.75 -0.42 -17.67
N TYR A 160 -13.52 -1.73 -17.84
CA TYR A 160 -14.32 -2.55 -18.77
C TYR A 160 -15.78 -2.68 -18.32
N LEU A 161 -16.05 -2.62 -17.01
CA LEU A 161 -17.41 -2.58 -16.48
C LEU A 161 -18.08 -1.24 -16.81
N ILE A 162 -17.38 -0.13 -16.56
CA ILE A 162 -17.90 1.23 -16.74
C ILE A 162 -18.23 1.51 -18.21
N GLU A 163 -17.40 1.07 -19.14
CA GLU A 163 -17.66 1.10 -20.59
C GLU A 163 -19.00 0.45 -20.98
N ARG A 164 -19.43 -0.57 -20.22
CA ARG A 164 -20.61 -1.39 -20.50
C ARG A 164 -21.81 -0.98 -19.64
N ASN A 165 -21.76 0.21 -19.06
CA ASN A 165 -22.80 0.76 -18.19
C ASN A 165 -23.02 -0.09 -16.93
N ILE A 166 -21.94 -0.59 -16.34
CA ILE A 166 -21.95 -1.38 -15.12
C ILE A 166 -21.20 -0.61 -14.05
N ASP A 167 -21.89 -0.28 -12.97
CA ASP A 167 -21.35 0.52 -11.88
C ASP A 167 -20.23 -0.22 -11.14
N ALA A 168 -19.25 0.52 -10.64
CA ALA A 168 -18.22 -0.01 -9.76
C ALA A 168 -17.89 0.98 -8.64
N THR A 169 -17.73 0.47 -7.42
CA THR A 169 -17.32 1.25 -6.25
C THR A 169 -16.12 0.58 -5.60
N VAL A 170 -15.02 1.32 -5.41
CA VAL A 170 -13.72 0.79 -4.98
C VAL A 170 -13.21 1.54 -3.75
N TYR A 171 -12.88 0.82 -2.69
CA TYR A 171 -12.36 1.40 -1.45
C TYR A 171 -10.97 0.88 -1.16
N TYR A 172 -10.00 1.79 -1.07
CA TYR A 172 -8.67 1.55 -0.48
C TYR A 172 -7.80 0.49 -1.15
N VAL A 173 -8.14 0.09 -2.39
CA VAL A 173 -7.37 -0.91 -3.12
C VAL A 173 -5.92 -0.44 -3.34
N PRO A 174 -4.91 -1.22 -2.96
CA PRO A 174 -3.49 -0.91 -3.18
C PRO A 174 -3.14 -0.64 -4.65
N SER A 175 -2.10 0.16 -4.87
CA SER A 175 -1.63 0.57 -6.20
C SER A 175 -2.68 1.31 -7.03
N ASN A 176 -3.68 1.93 -6.38
CA ASN A 176 -4.74 2.71 -7.02
C ASN A 176 -4.61 4.23 -6.81
N TYR A 177 -3.40 4.72 -6.51
CA TYR A 177 -3.09 6.14 -6.34
C TYR A 177 -2.20 6.67 -7.49
N PRO A 178 -2.46 7.88 -8.00
CA PRO A 178 -3.76 8.58 -7.89
C PRO A 178 -4.84 7.73 -8.55
N THR A 179 -6.08 7.92 -8.13
CA THR A 179 -7.21 7.21 -8.75
C THR A 179 -7.67 7.96 -9.98
N GLU A 180 -7.86 7.25 -11.09
CA GLU A 180 -8.30 7.82 -12.38
C GLU A 180 -9.79 7.55 -12.62
N MET A 181 -10.47 8.49 -13.27
CA MET A 181 -11.88 8.33 -13.64
C MET A 181 -11.98 7.56 -14.98
N PRO A 182 -12.58 6.37 -15.02
CA PRO A 182 -12.72 5.60 -16.24
C PRO A 182 -13.72 6.27 -17.20
N GLU A 183 -13.46 6.10 -18.50
CA GLU A 183 -14.39 6.51 -19.55
C GLU A 183 -15.55 5.51 -19.68
N GLY A 184 -16.78 6.01 -19.67
CA GLY A 184 -17.96 5.20 -19.98
C GLY A 184 -19.24 5.68 -19.29
N PRO A 185 -20.38 5.05 -19.61
CA PRO A 185 -21.68 5.43 -19.07
C PRO A 185 -21.94 4.94 -17.63
N GLY A 186 -21.20 3.94 -17.14
CA GLY A 186 -21.36 3.42 -15.78
C GLY A 186 -20.90 4.41 -14.71
N ARG A 187 -21.46 4.30 -13.50
CA ARG A 187 -21.04 5.15 -12.37
C ARG A 187 -19.83 4.54 -11.68
N PHE A 188 -18.77 5.31 -11.59
CA PHE A 188 -17.56 4.94 -10.84
C PHE A 188 -17.40 5.83 -9.60
N ARG A 189 -17.05 5.20 -8.49
CA ARG A 189 -16.61 5.88 -7.27
C ARG A 189 -15.43 5.13 -6.69
N ALA A 190 -14.36 5.82 -6.35
CA ALA A 190 -13.21 5.20 -5.74
C ALA A 190 -12.45 6.13 -4.81
N ILE A 191 -11.95 5.57 -3.71
CA ILE A 191 -10.99 6.24 -2.83
C ILE A 191 -9.67 5.48 -2.88
N SER A 192 -8.55 6.21 -2.98
CA SER A 192 -7.22 5.67 -3.13
C SER A 192 -6.80 4.83 -1.92
N GLY A 193 -5.94 3.83 -2.15
CA GLY A 193 -5.42 2.91 -1.15
C GLY A 193 -3.94 3.06 -0.87
N MET A 194 -3.29 1.94 -0.55
CA MET A 194 -1.83 1.88 -0.38
C MET A 194 -1.11 2.49 -1.59
N GLY A 195 -0.16 3.38 -1.30
CA GLY A 195 0.52 4.25 -2.28
C GLY A 195 0.12 5.73 -2.17
N THR A 196 -1.00 6.05 -1.50
CA THR A 196 -1.32 7.44 -1.16
C THR A 196 -0.34 8.00 -0.12
N PRO A 197 0.37 9.11 -0.40
CA PRO A 197 1.33 9.69 0.51
C PRO A 197 0.65 10.51 1.62
N ASP A 198 1.45 10.88 2.62
CA ASP A 198 1.11 11.95 3.55
C ASP A 198 1.17 13.32 2.86
N LEU A 199 0.79 14.38 3.57
CA LEU A 199 0.82 15.75 3.03
C LEU A 199 2.22 16.20 2.58
N SER A 200 3.28 15.58 3.09
CA SER A 200 4.66 15.88 2.72
C SER A 200 5.14 15.10 1.49
N GLY A 201 4.33 14.18 0.96
CA GLY A 201 4.67 13.32 -0.18
C GLY A 201 5.39 12.01 0.21
N GLY A 202 5.50 11.70 1.50
CA GLY A 202 6.13 10.47 2.01
C GLY A 202 5.12 9.40 2.45
N TYR A 203 5.61 8.30 3.02
CA TYR A 203 4.77 7.21 3.56
C TYR A 203 4.33 7.44 5.02
N GLY A 204 4.27 8.71 5.42
CA GLY A 204 3.94 9.12 6.78
C GLY A 204 5.15 9.20 7.70
N GLU A 205 5.27 10.32 8.42
CA GLU A 205 6.30 10.52 9.43
C GLU A 205 5.65 10.91 10.76
N PHE A 206 5.89 10.11 11.80
CA PHE A 206 5.41 10.44 13.14
C PHE A 206 6.20 11.60 13.77
N THR A 207 5.61 12.27 14.74
CA THR A 207 6.31 13.24 15.57
C THR A 207 6.02 13.00 17.07
N LEU A 208 7.08 12.80 17.87
CA LEU A 208 6.97 12.77 19.33
C LEU A 208 7.53 14.06 19.94
N LEU A 209 6.67 14.86 20.58
CA LEU A 209 7.05 16.07 21.29
C LEU A 209 7.36 15.72 22.75
N THR A 210 8.59 15.98 23.20
CA THR A 210 9.00 15.68 24.59
C THR A 210 10.16 16.59 25.02
N PRO A 211 10.22 17.02 26.30
CA PRO A 211 11.38 17.75 26.82
C PRO A 211 12.62 16.85 26.95
N SER A 212 12.47 15.53 26.81
CA SER A 212 13.58 14.57 26.84
C SER A 212 14.33 14.45 25.51
N ALA A 213 13.78 14.99 24.42
CA ALA A 213 14.46 14.98 23.13
C ALA A 213 15.67 15.95 23.13
N PRO A 214 16.72 15.68 22.34
CA PRO A 214 17.79 16.66 22.12
C PRO A 214 17.23 17.98 21.61
N ARG A 215 17.81 19.14 22.00
CA ARG A 215 17.31 20.46 21.56
C ARG A 215 17.25 20.64 20.04
N ALA A 216 18.17 20.00 19.31
CA ALA A 216 18.18 20.00 17.85
C ALA A 216 17.12 19.06 17.23
N GLY A 217 16.38 18.31 18.05
CA GLY A 217 15.57 17.18 17.62
C GLY A 217 16.42 15.94 17.35
N ARG A 218 15.74 14.83 17.04
CA ARG A 218 16.34 13.59 16.53
C ARG A 218 15.44 13.02 15.46
N GLU A 219 15.92 12.98 14.23
CA GLU A 219 15.26 12.27 13.12
C GLU A 219 15.61 10.78 13.18
N VAL A 220 14.64 9.95 12.82
CA VAL A 220 14.77 8.50 12.69
C VAL A 220 14.06 8.05 11.41
N GLY A 221 14.37 6.86 10.91
CA GLY A 221 13.62 6.33 9.76
C GLY A 221 12.14 6.20 10.09
N GLY A 222 11.29 6.96 9.38
CA GLY A 222 9.83 7.01 9.55
C GLY A 222 9.30 8.02 10.57
N GLY A 223 10.12 8.90 11.14
CA GLY A 223 9.61 9.93 12.05
C GLY A 223 10.66 10.73 12.80
N ARG A 224 10.24 11.45 13.83
CA ARG A 224 11.10 12.38 14.57
C ARG A 224 10.72 12.56 16.03
N PHE A 225 11.72 12.83 16.84
CA PHE A 225 11.60 13.28 18.23
C PHE A 225 11.93 14.76 18.27
N VAL A 226 10.98 15.59 18.69
CA VAL A 226 11.10 17.05 18.68
C VAL A 226 11.15 17.55 20.11
N PHE A 227 12.10 18.44 20.38
CA PHE A 227 12.24 19.07 21.69
C PHE A 227 11.04 19.97 21.98
N LEU A 228 10.30 19.63 23.03
CA LEU A 228 9.27 20.49 23.58
C LEU A 228 9.87 21.36 24.69
N SER A 229 9.96 22.67 24.45
CA SER A 229 10.41 23.60 25.48
C SER A 229 9.30 23.78 26.51
N MET A 230 9.55 23.40 27.76
CA MET A 230 8.60 23.50 28.87
C MET A 230 9.12 24.47 29.92
N LEU A 231 8.29 25.44 30.30
CA LEU A 231 8.50 26.32 31.45
C LEU A 231 7.29 26.17 32.40
N SER A 232 7.55 25.57 33.56
CA SER A 232 6.54 25.18 34.56
C SER A 232 5.46 24.24 33.97
N HIS A 233 4.33 24.79 33.56
CA HIS A 233 3.16 24.06 33.07
C HIS A 233 2.82 24.40 31.61
N ARG A 234 3.64 25.24 30.96
CA ARG A 234 3.41 25.70 29.59
C ARG A 234 4.59 25.31 28.72
N GLY A 235 4.32 24.91 27.48
CA GLY A 235 5.37 24.65 26.52
C GLY A 235 4.95 24.90 25.09
N SER A 236 5.94 24.92 24.21
CA SER A 236 5.73 25.13 22.78
C SER A 236 6.77 24.39 21.95
N ALA A 237 6.36 23.92 20.77
CA ALA A 237 7.22 23.30 19.76
C ALA A 237 6.72 23.67 18.35
N GLU A 238 7.55 23.39 17.35
CA GLU A 238 7.19 23.51 15.94
C GLU A 238 6.93 22.12 15.35
N LEU A 239 5.76 21.94 14.73
CA LEU A 239 5.45 20.79 13.90
C LEU A 239 5.97 21.05 12.48
N LEU A 240 6.85 20.19 11.99
CA LEU A 240 7.36 20.24 10.63
C LEU A 240 6.32 19.74 9.64
N GLY A 241 6.05 20.54 8.61
CA GLY A 241 5.15 20.21 7.52
C GLY A 241 5.86 19.92 6.19
N PRO A 242 5.13 20.05 5.07
CA PRO A 242 5.68 19.84 3.74
C PRO A 242 6.80 20.80 3.38
N ALA A 243 7.66 20.40 2.45
CA ALA A 243 8.66 21.28 1.86
C ALA A 243 8.00 22.47 1.13
N ASN A 244 8.56 23.66 1.31
CA ASN A 244 8.09 24.89 0.69
C ASN A 244 8.78 25.09 -0.66
N TYR A 245 8.32 24.37 -1.68
CA TYR A 245 8.86 24.44 -3.05
C TYR A 245 8.68 25.80 -3.75
N LEU A 246 8.05 26.79 -3.09
CA LEU A 246 8.10 28.18 -3.52
C LEU A 246 9.45 28.84 -3.23
N HIS A 247 10.33 28.21 -2.47
CA HIS A 247 11.73 28.63 -2.32
C HIS A 247 12.65 27.90 -3.29
N GLN A 248 13.66 28.61 -3.77
CA GLN A 248 14.79 27.98 -4.45
C GLN A 248 15.54 27.06 -3.47
N PRO A 249 16.00 25.88 -3.92
CA PRO A 249 16.89 25.05 -3.12
C PRO A 249 18.15 25.83 -2.73
N ASP A 250 18.67 25.58 -1.52
CA ASP A 250 19.96 26.11 -1.09
C ASP A 250 21.14 25.46 -1.85
N GLU A 251 22.38 25.88 -1.55
CA GLU A 251 23.58 25.32 -2.19
C GLU A 251 23.74 23.81 -2.00
N SER A 252 23.07 23.22 -1.00
CA SER A 252 23.04 21.78 -0.74
C SER A 252 21.87 21.06 -1.41
N GLY A 253 21.03 21.79 -2.15
CA GLY A 253 19.84 21.29 -2.82
C GLY A 253 18.63 21.12 -1.90
N ARG A 254 18.66 21.67 -0.68
CA ARG A 254 17.56 21.54 0.29
C ARG A 254 16.59 22.70 0.18
N VAL A 255 15.31 22.39 0.35
CA VAL A 255 14.21 23.36 0.37
C VAL A 255 13.71 23.49 1.81
N PRO A 256 13.46 24.72 2.33
CA PRO A 256 12.94 24.89 3.68
C PRO A 256 11.57 24.22 3.82
N ARG A 257 11.28 23.64 5.00
CA ARG A 257 9.96 23.10 5.32
C ARG A 257 9.08 24.17 5.96
N MET A 258 7.78 24.11 5.68
CA MET A 258 6.79 24.91 6.41
C MET A 258 6.63 24.36 7.82
N THR A 259 6.27 25.21 8.78
CA THR A 259 6.03 24.78 10.17
C THR A 259 4.69 25.27 10.68
N SER A 260 4.19 24.60 11.71
CA SER A 260 3.01 25.03 12.45
C SER A 260 3.28 24.90 13.95
N ARG A 261 2.93 25.95 14.70
CA ARG A 261 3.21 26.00 16.13
C ARG A 261 2.23 25.13 16.93
N VAL A 262 2.78 24.36 17.85
CA VAL A 262 2.04 23.59 18.87
C VAL A 262 2.29 24.24 20.22
N ASP A 263 1.24 24.66 20.91
CA ASP A 263 1.29 25.14 22.29
C ASP A 263 0.62 24.14 23.24
N VAL A 264 1.24 23.92 24.39
CA VAL A 264 0.80 22.96 25.40
C VAL A 264 0.65 23.66 26.75
N VAL A 265 -0.42 23.35 27.46
CA VAL A 265 -0.60 23.69 28.87
C VAL A 265 -1.02 22.43 29.62
N ARG A 266 -0.12 21.85 30.44
CA ARG A 266 -0.44 20.71 31.30
C ARG A 266 -1.06 21.17 32.61
N ASP A 267 -1.99 20.39 33.16
CA ASP A 267 -2.46 20.62 34.52
C ASP A 267 -1.32 20.33 35.53
N PRO A 268 -1.18 21.12 36.62
CA PRO A 268 -0.14 20.89 37.61
C PRO A 268 -0.22 19.56 38.35
N THR A 269 -1.42 18.96 38.44
CA THR A 269 -1.69 17.80 39.31
C THR A 269 -2.45 16.69 38.61
N ALA A 270 -3.44 17.04 37.79
CA ALA A 270 -4.22 16.08 37.05
C ALA A 270 -3.44 15.59 35.81
N PRO A 271 -3.64 14.34 35.38
CA PRO A 271 -3.05 13.81 34.16
C PRO A 271 -3.84 14.30 32.93
N VAL A 272 -3.91 15.63 32.76
CA VAL A 272 -4.61 16.28 31.64
C VAL A 272 -3.78 17.43 31.08
N ALA A 273 -3.97 17.72 29.78
CA ALA A 273 -3.34 18.86 29.14
C ALA A 273 -4.24 19.47 28.07
N LYS A 274 -4.13 20.79 27.92
CA LYS A 274 -4.67 21.55 26.80
C LYS A 274 -3.60 21.67 25.71
N ILE A 275 -3.95 21.33 24.48
CA ILE A 275 -3.09 21.46 23.31
C ILE A 275 -3.76 22.39 22.31
N SER A 276 -3.01 23.33 21.76
CA SER A 276 -3.44 24.24 20.72
C SER A 276 -2.54 24.11 19.48
N LEU A 277 -3.16 23.93 18.30
CA LEU A 277 -2.49 23.73 17.01
C LEU A 277 -3.32 24.39 15.90
N SER A 278 -2.73 25.29 15.12
CA SER A 278 -3.38 25.94 13.96
C SER A 278 -4.79 26.50 14.21
N GLY A 279 -5.03 27.07 15.41
CA GLY A 279 -6.35 27.58 15.82
C GLY A 279 -7.30 26.52 16.39
N SER A 280 -7.02 25.24 16.20
CA SER A 280 -7.68 24.13 16.90
C SER A 280 -7.21 24.06 18.35
N THR A 281 -8.09 23.67 19.27
CA THR A 281 -7.75 23.47 20.69
C THR A 281 -8.48 22.24 21.22
N VAL A 282 -7.74 21.37 21.90
CA VAL A 282 -8.27 20.16 22.54
C VAL A 282 -7.75 20.07 23.97
N VAL A 283 -8.53 19.43 24.85
CA VAL A 283 -8.08 19.01 26.19
C VAL A 283 -8.11 17.49 26.21
N LEU A 284 -6.98 16.87 26.52
CA LEU A 284 -6.82 15.42 26.56
C LEU A 284 -6.43 14.98 27.97
N LYS A 285 -6.86 13.77 28.34
CA LYS A 285 -6.33 12.99 29.45
C LYS A 285 -5.13 12.18 28.99
N GLU A 286 -4.24 11.85 29.91
CA GLU A 286 -3.18 10.87 29.65
C GLU A 286 -3.78 9.55 29.15
N GLY A 287 -3.21 9.00 28.08
CA GLY A 287 -3.72 7.82 27.38
C GLY A 287 -4.90 8.10 26.43
N GLU A 288 -5.24 9.37 26.15
CA GLU A 288 -6.35 9.73 25.26
C GLU A 288 -5.86 10.16 23.88
N TRP A 289 -6.52 9.63 22.84
CA TRP A 289 -6.42 10.13 21.47
C TRP A 289 -7.39 11.28 21.24
N SER A 290 -6.96 12.30 20.50
CA SER A 290 -7.88 13.33 20.00
C SER A 290 -8.72 12.81 18.83
N ASP A 291 -9.84 13.48 18.59
CA ASP A 291 -10.44 13.53 17.26
C ASP A 291 -9.48 14.17 16.24
N TRP A 292 -9.83 14.10 14.96
CA TRP A 292 -9.06 14.75 13.89
C TRP A 292 -9.00 16.27 14.06
N LEU A 293 -7.78 16.80 14.14
CA LEU A 293 -7.50 18.22 14.19
C LEU A 293 -6.94 18.70 12.86
N GLU A 294 -7.41 19.87 12.43
CA GLU A 294 -6.83 20.56 11.26
C GLU A 294 -5.50 21.20 11.63
N VAL A 295 -4.52 21.03 10.74
CA VAL A 295 -3.22 21.72 10.80
C VAL A 295 -3.00 22.50 9.51
N VAL A 296 -2.60 23.75 9.64
CA VAL A 296 -2.37 24.67 8.52
C VAL A 296 -0.90 25.09 8.50
N PHE A 297 -0.30 24.96 7.32
CA PHE A 297 1.07 25.34 7.03
C PHE A 297 1.07 26.52 6.08
N HIS A 298 1.59 27.66 6.56
CA HIS A 298 1.65 28.88 5.77
C HIS A 298 2.94 28.93 4.95
N THR A 299 2.81 29.28 3.67
CA THR A 299 3.96 29.40 2.75
C THR A 299 4.85 30.60 3.06
N GLY A 300 4.37 31.57 3.83
CA GLY A 300 5.09 32.81 4.13
C GLY A 300 5.22 33.79 2.96
N LEU A 301 4.50 33.55 1.85
CA LEU A 301 4.59 34.38 0.65
C LEU A 301 4.15 35.85 0.95
N PRO A 302 5.02 36.86 0.72
CA PRO A 302 4.69 38.26 0.98
C PRO A 302 3.55 38.76 0.09
N GLY A 303 2.62 39.55 0.63
CA GLY A 303 1.50 40.09 -0.15
C GLY A 303 0.42 39.05 -0.50
N SER A 304 0.25 38.03 0.35
CA SER A 304 -0.67 36.89 0.18
C SER A 304 -2.10 37.25 -0.27
N SER A 305 -2.60 38.44 0.05
CA SER A 305 -3.90 38.95 -0.44
C SER A 305 -3.95 39.23 -1.95
N VAL A 306 -2.84 39.66 -2.54
CA VAL A 306 -2.72 39.94 -3.98
C VAL A 306 -2.54 38.63 -4.76
N PHE A 307 -1.70 37.72 -4.26
CA PHE A 307 -1.38 36.45 -4.93
C PHE A 307 -2.47 35.38 -4.83
N HIS A 308 -3.33 35.42 -3.79
CA HIS A 308 -4.54 34.59 -3.73
C HIS A 308 -5.46 34.83 -4.93
N SER A 309 -5.49 36.07 -5.46
CA SER A 309 -6.29 36.42 -6.65
C SER A 309 -5.70 35.87 -7.95
N PHE A 310 -4.46 35.37 -7.95
CA PHE A 310 -3.77 34.75 -9.08
C PHE A 310 -3.65 33.22 -8.93
N GLY A 311 -4.35 32.60 -7.97
CA GLY A 311 -4.40 31.14 -7.82
C GLY A 311 -3.19 30.52 -7.11
N ALA A 312 -2.30 31.31 -6.49
CA ALA A 312 -1.22 30.77 -5.68
C ALA A 312 -1.73 30.35 -4.30
N ALA A 313 -1.56 29.07 -3.93
CA ALA A 313 -1.90 28.57 -2.60
C ALA A 313 -1.01 29.24 -1.55
N THR A 314 -1.62 30.05 -0.65
CA THR A 314 -0.89 30.76 0.41
C THR A 314 -0.70 29.91 1.67
N ALA A 315 -1.43 28.80 1.77
CA ALA A 315 -1.30 27.81 2.82
C ALA A 315 -1.67 26.41 2.28
N VAL A 316 -1.17 25.38 2.97
CA VAL A 316 -1.54 23.97 2.74
C VAL A 316 -2.12 23.44 4.05
N ALA A 317 -3.28 22.79 3.99
CA ALA A 317 -3.94 22.21 5.14
C ALA A 317 -3.84 20.68 5.12
N GLY A 318 -3.66 20.09 6.30
CA GLY A 318 -3.75 18.66 6.54
C GLY A 318 -4.50 18.38 7.83
N THR A 319 -4.52 17.11 8.22
CA THR A 319 -5.17 16.66 9.45
C THR A 319 -4.25 15.75 10.23
N VAL A 320 -4.31 15.83 11.56
CA VAL A 320 -3.54 15.00 12.48
C VAL A 320 -4.43 14.50 13.61
N ARG A 321 -4.06 13.39 14.23
CA ARG A 321 -4.50 13.03 15.57
C ARG A 321 -3.35 13.18 16.55
N LEU A 322 -3.72 13.52 17.78
CA LEU A 322 -2.80 13.64 18.90
C LEU A 322 -3.04 12.49 19.87
N PHE A 323 -1.97 12.00 20.49
CA PHE A 323 -2.06 11.06 21.60
C PHE A 323 -1.27 11.59 22.78
N LEU A 324 -1.97 11.89 23.88
CA LEU A 324 -1.34 12.39 25.09
C LEU A 324 -0.77 11.22 25.88
N LYS A 325 0.47 10.85 25.57
CA LYS A 325 1.16 9.70 26.16
C LYS A 325 1.41 9.88 27.65
N GLN A 326 1.91 11.05 28.02
CA GLN A 326 2.32 11.30 29.40
C GLN A 326 2.23 12.79 29.74
N VAL A 327 1.72 13.11 30.92
CA VAL A 327 1.64 14.48 31.45
C VAL A 327 2.71 14.73 32.51
N HIS A 328 2.89 13.76 33.41
CA HIS A 328 3.83 13.82 34.53
C HIS A 328 4.64 12.51 34.68
N PRO A 329 5.88 12.56 35.20
CA PRO A 329 6.67 13.78 35.44
C PRO A 329 7.15 14.45 34.15
N LYS A 330 7.28 13.68 33.07
CA LYS A 330 7.75 14.16 31.76
C LYS A 330 6.59 14.20 30.77
N PHE A 331 6.46 15.33 30.09
CA PHE A 331 5.38 15.52 29.14
C PHE A 331 5.73 14.85 27.80
N GLU A 332 4.85 14.01 27.27
CA GLU A 332 5.01 13.36 25.98
C GLU A 332 3.70 13.45 25.19
N LEU A 333 3.79 14.00 23.98
CA LEU A 333 2.67 14.12 23.06
C LEU A 333 3.09 13.56 21.72
N TYR A 334 2.42 12.49 21.30
CA TYR A 334 2.55 11.94 19.97
C TYR A 334 1.62 12.68 19.00
N VAL A 335 2.12 12.94 17.80
CA VAL A 335 1.39 13.51 16.66
C VAL A 335 1.49 12.51 15.52
N SER A 336 0.34 12.10 14.99
CA SER A 336 0.27 11.20 13.84
C SER A 336 0.95 11.82 12.60
N PRO A 337 1.27 11.01 11.58
CA PRO A 337 1.54 11.52 10.25
C PRO A 337 0.48 12.53 9.79
N ILE A 338 0.90 13.52 9.01
CA ILE A 338 0.02 14.59 8.52
C ILE A 338 -0.77 14.07 7.32
N ASN A 339 -2.03 13.73 7.55
CA ASN A 339 -2.92 13.21 6.52
C ASN A 339 -3.41 14.34 5.61
N ILE A 340 -3.66 14.03 4.35
CA ILE A 340 -4.40 14.90 3.43
C ILE A 340 -5.82 15.07 3.99
N ASP A 341 -6.32 16.30 4.16
CA ASP A 341 -7.68 16.53 4.70
C ASP A 341 -8.74 16.02 3.70
N PRO A 342 -9.53 14.98 4.01
CA PRO A 342 -10.52 14.46 3.06
C PRO A 342 -11.65 15.45 2.75
N LEU A 343 -11.87 16.48 3.59
CA LEU A 343 -12.86 17.53 3.30
C LEU A 343 -12.37 18.56 2.27
N ARG A 344 -11.05 18.76 2.19
CA ARG A 344 -10.38 19.68 1.26
C ARG A 344 -9.04 19.09 0.79
N PRO A 345 -9.06 18.02 -0.03
CA PRO A 345 -7.84 17.31 -0.38
C PRO A 345 -6.85 18.18 -1.15
N ALA A 346 -5.59 18.17 -0.75
CA ALA A 346 -4.49 18.81 -1.46
C ALA A 346 -3.97 17.99 -2.66
N SER A 347 -4.47 16.76 -2.84
CA SER A 347 -4.10 15.81 -3.89
C SER A 347 -5.32 14.95 -4.28
N PRO A 348 -5.42 14.41 -5.51
CA PRO A 348 -6.57 13.61 -5.95
C PRO A 348 -6.59 12.20 -5.32
N ILE A 349 -7.10 12.13 -4.09
CA ILE A 349 -7.24 10.88 -3.32
C ILE A 349 -8.55 10.13 -3.60
N SER A 350 -9.42 10.64 -4.46
CA SER A 350 -10.68 9.98 -4.80
C SER A 350 -11.25 10.44 -6.14
N VAL A 351 -12.05 9.57 -6.77
CA VAL A 351 -12.87 9.89 -7.94
C VAL A 351 -14.34 9.50 -7.71
N PRO A 352 -15.33 10.32 -8.13
CA PRO A 352 -15.16 11.73 -8.47
C PRO A 352 -14.48 12.48 -7.32
N GLU A 353 -13.84 13.61 -7.59
CA GLU A 353 -13.05 14.38 -6.60
C GLU A 353 -13.82 14.68 -5.31
N THR A 354 -15.16 14.75 -5.40
CA THR A 354 -16.05 14.98 -4.26
C THR A 354 -16.23 13.77 -3.34
N PHE A 355 -15.78 12.56 -3.73
CA PHE A 355 -16.13 11.34 -3.02
C PHE A 355 -15.48 11.23 -1.64
N ALA A 356 -14.18 11.55 -1.50
CA ALA A 356 -13.52 11.62 -0.19
C ALA A 356 -14.23 12.60 0.76
N ARG A 357 -14.65 13.76 0.23
CA ARG A 357 -15.42 14.75 0.99
C ARG A 357 -16.78 14.21 1.42
N GLN A 358 -17.51 13.51 0.55
CA GLN A 358 -18.80 12.90 0.89
C GLN A 358 -18.65 11.84 1.99
N LEU A 359 -17.59 11.03 1.94
CA LEU A 359 -17.27 10.07 2.99
C LEU A 359 -17.00 10.79 4.31
N ALA A 360 -16.20 11.86 4.29
CA ALA A 360 -15.86 12.61 5.48
C ALA A 360 -17.06 13.39 6.08
N GLU A 361 -17.94 13.95 5.24
CA GLU A 361 -19.18 14.60 5.70
C GLU A 361 -20.16 13.62 6.35
N ARG A 362 -20.11 12.34 5.96
CA ARG A 362 -21.01 11.30 6.47
C ARG A 362 -20.48 10.60 7.71
N HIS A 363 -19.20 10.22 7.70
CA HIS A 363 -18.59 9.34 8.69
C HIS A 363 -17.57 10.06 9.57
N GLY A 364 -17.32 11.35 9.34
CA GLY A 364 -16.22 12.09 9.95
C GLY A 364 -14.92 11.94 9.14
N ARG A 365 -13.94 12.78 9.47
CA ARG A 365 -12.59 12.67 8.89
C ARG A 365 -11.98 11.29 9.19
N PHE A 366 -11.11 10.84 8.32
CA PHE A 366 -10.51 9.51 8.37
C PHE A 366 -9.07 9.53 7.84
N HIS A 367 -8.32 8.46 8.13
CA HIS A 367 -6.96 8.30 7.62
C HIS A 367 -6.93 8.19 6.09
N THR A 368 -6.22 9.11 5.44
CA THR A 368 -6.03 9.17 3.98
C THR A 368 -4.67 8.61 3.55
N LEU A 369 -3.72 8.46 4.48
CA LEU A 369 -2.45 7.80 4.24
C LEU A 369 -2.65 6.34 3.79
N GLY A 370 -1.87 5.89 2.82
CA GLY A 370 -1.97 4.54 2.26
C GLY A 370 -1.61 3.41 3.22
N ILE A 371 -0.76 3.68 4.21
CA ILE A 371 -0.39 2.77 5.32
C ILE A 371 -0.57 3.56 6.62
N PRO A 372 -1.79 3.60 7.17
CA PRO A 372 -2.12 4.50 8.27
C PRO A 372 -1.68 4.01 9.66
N GLU A 373 -1.56 2.70 9.87
CA GLU A 373 -1.06 2.09 11.10
C GLU A 373 0.44 2.42 11.24
N ASP A 374 0.81 3.14 12.31
CA ASP A 374 2.13 3.75 12.41
C ASP A 374 3.20 2.78 12.94
N THR A 375 3.53 1.82 12.08
CA THR A 375 4.51 0.76 12.35
C THR A 375 5.88 1.33 12.72
N LYS A 376 6.26 2.49 12.18
CA LYS A 376 7.53 3.15 12.47
C LYS A 376 7.53 3.81 13.85
N ALA A 377 6.43 4.40 14.29
CA ALA A 377 6.32 4.89 15.66
C ALA A 377 6.51 3.77 16.69
N LEU A 378 5.91 2.60 16.46
CA LEU A 378 6.12 1.43 17.31
C LEU A 378 7.57 0.91 17.23
N SER A 379 8.10 0.72 16.02
CA SER A 379 9.48 0.22 15.82
C SER A 379 10.55 1.13 16.45
N ARG A 380 10.31 2.45 16.45
CA ARG A 380 11.24 3.46 17.00
C ARG A 380 10.95 3.83 18.47
N GLY A 381 9.96 3.21 19.10
CA GLY A 381 9.61 3.41 20.50
C GLY A 381 8.92 4.75 20.80
N ALA A 382 8.29 5.37 19.80
CA ALA A 382 7.40 6.50 20.01
C ALA A 382 6.00 6.07 20.48
N LEU A 383 5.58 4.85 20.11
CA LEU A 383 4.41 4.17 20.66
C LEU A 383 4.81 2.84 21.31
N SER A 384 4.14 2.45 22.38
CA SER A 384 4.15 1.08 22.92
C SER A 384 3.24 0.18 22.09
N GLU A 385 3.31 -1.13 22.35
CA GLU A 385 2.47 -2.14 21.71
C GLU A 385 0.97 -1.84 21.91
N GLU A 386 0.53 -1.50 23.12
CA GLU A 386 -0.87 -1.18 23.42
C GLU A 386 -1.31 0.14 22.80
N GLU A 387 -0.43 1.15 22.80
CA GLU A 387 -0.72 2.44 22.18
C GLU A 387 -0.83 2.31 20.66
N PHE A 388 0.04 1.50 20.04
CA PHE A 388 -0.07 1.14 18.63
C PHE A 388 -1.37 0.38 18.35
N LEU A 389 -1.69 -0.67 19.13
CA LEU A 389 -2.97 -1.39 18.96
C LEU A 389 -4.18 -0.45 19.12
N SER A 390 -4.13 0.50 20.06
CA SER A 390 -5.18 1.52 20.17
C SER A 390 -5.29 2.39 18.92
N GLN A 391 -4.18 2.70 18.25
CA GLN A 391 -4.19 3.42 16.97
C GLN A 391 -4.74 2.56 15.83
N THR A 392 -4.36 1.28 15.74
CA THR A 392 -4.90 0.35 14.74
C THR A 392 -6.42 0.23 14.85
N HIS A 393 -6.97 0.19 16.07
CA HIS A 393 -8.42 0.20 16.28
C HIS A 393 -9.09 1.47 15.74
N LEU A 394 -8.48 2.64 15.90
CA LEU A 394 -9.03 3.89 15.34
C LEU A 394 -9.08 3.86 13.81
N VAL A 395 -8.05 3.30 13.16
CA VAL A 395 -8.06 3.12 11.70
C VAL A 395 -9.15 2.14 11.31
N LEU A 396 -9.20 0.98 11.97
CA LEU A 396 -10.14 -0.08 11.64
C LEU A 396 -11.60 0.36 11.85
N ASP A 397 -11.90 1.07 12.93
CA ASP A 397 -13.25 1.60 13.19
C ASP A 397 -13.69 2.57 12.07
N GLU A 398 -12.80 3.45 11.60
CA GLU A 398 -13.09 4.32 10.46
C GLU A 398 -13.38 3.51 9.18
N ARG A 399 -12.62 2.42 8.95
CA ARG A 399 -12.83 1.53 7.79
C ARG A 399 -14.15 0.75 7.90
N ILE A 400 -14.52 0.30 9.09
CA ILE A 400 -15.76 -0.44 9.35
C ILE A 400 -16.98 0.44 9.11
N GLU A 401 -16.97 1.69 9.60
CA GLU A 401 -18.09 2.60 9.37
C GLU A 401 -18.29 2.89 7.87
N GLN A 402 -17.20 3.02 7.12
CA GLN A 402 -17.28 3.15 5.67
C GLN A 402 -17.70 1.87 4.96
N PHE A 403 -17.29 0.70 5.46
CA PHE A 403 -17.74 -0.59 4.93
C PHE A 403 -19.25 -0.75 5.10
N ARG A 404 -19.79 -0.47 6.29
CA ARG A 404 -21.22 -0.46 6.58
C ARG A 404 -21.98 0.53 5.70
N GLY A 405 -21.41 1.73 5.51
CA GLY A 405 -21.92 2.73 4.58
C GLY A 405 -21.97 2.19 3.14
N ALA A 406 -20.90 1.58 2.66
CA ALA A 406 -20.79 1.01 1.33
C ALA A 406 -21.83 -0.12 1.11
N LEU A 407 -21.98 -1.04 2.07
CA LEU A 407 -23.00 -2.10 2.01
C LEU A 407 -24.40 -1.48 1.92
N SER A 408 -24.72 -0.52 2.79
CA SER A 408 -26.02 0.16 2.84
C SER A 408 -26.38 0.88 1.53
N GLU A 409 -25.39 1.45 0.83
CA GLU A 409 -25.60 2.20 -0.40
C GLU A 409 -25.55 1.35 -1.67
N PHE A 410 -24.91 0.19 -1.63
CA PHE A 410 -24.68 -0.62 -2.82
C PHE A 410 -25.99 -1.19 -3.38
N ARG A 411 -26.22 -0.96 -4.68
CA ARG A 411 -27.46 -1.36 -5.37
C ARG A 411 -27.23 -2.40 -6.46
N SER A 412 -26.15 -2.25 -7.22
CA SER A 412 -25.79 -3.07 -8.37
C SER A 412 -24.36 -2.79 -8.79
N GLY A 413 -23.80 -3.64 -9.65
CA GLY A 413 -22.43 -3.54 -10.13
C GLY A 413 -21.45 -4.30 -9.23
N CYS A 414 -20.23 -3.79 -9.14
CA CYS A 414 -19.16 -4.35 -8.33
C CYS A 414 -18.81 -3.45 -7.13
N LEU A 415 -18.78 -4.00 -5.93
CA LEU A 415 -18.20 -3.34 -4.75
C LEU A 415 -16.90 -4.04 -4.40
N PHE A 416 -15.78 -3.32 -4.43
CA PHE A 416 -14.48 -3.81 -4.00
C PHE A 416 -14.01 -3.05 -2.77
N PHE A 417 -13.95 -3.72 -1.62
CA PHE A 417 -13.52 -3.15 -0.36
C PHE A 417 -12.26 -3.85 0.15
N TYR A 418 -11.28 -3.07 0.59
CA TYR A 418 -10.00 -3.54 1.10
C TYR A 418 -9.82 -3.19 2.58
N PHE A 419 -9.28 -4.14 3.34
CA PHE A 419 -8.82 -3.98 4.73
C PHE A 419 -7.33 -4.32 4.81
N GLY A 420 -6.51 -3.37 5.30
CA GLY A 420 -5.05 -3.54 5.42
C GLY A 420 -4.54 -3.86 6.83
N ASP A 421 -5.38 -3.68 7.85
CA ASP A 421 -5.01 -3.89 9.26
C ASP A 421 -4.46 -5.31 9.53
N THR A 422 -5.02 -6.31 8.84
CA THR A 422 -4.61 -7.71 8.95
C THR A 422 -3.15 -7.92 8.55
N ASP A 423 -2.63 -7.20 7.56
CA ASP A 423 -1.22 -7.26 7.14
C ASP A 423 -0.31 -6.56 8.15
N LEU A 424 -0.65 -5.32 8.50
CA LEU A 424 0.20 -4.46 9.33
C LEU A 424 0.31 -4.95 10.77
N VAL A 425 -0.77 -5.48 11.35
CA VAL A 425 -0.73 -6.09 12.68
C VAL A 425 0.09 -7.38 12.66
N GLN A 426 -0.06 -8.21 11.63
CA GLN A 426 0.74 -9.43 11.48
C GLN A 426 2.23 -9.10 11.34
N HIS A 427 2.60 -8.07 10.58
CA HIS A 427 3.98 -7.60 10.53
C HIS A 427 4.51 -7.26 11.93
N MET A 428 3.75 -6.53 12.75
CA MET A 428 4.27 -6.01 14.03
C MET A 428 4.25 -7.03 15.19
N PHE A 429 3.38 -8.03 15.15
CA PHE A 429 3.14 -8.94 16.30
C PHE A 429 3.41 -10.42 16.00
N TRP A 430 3.97 -10.78 14.84
CA TRP A 430 4.24 -12.19 14.54
C TRP A 430 5.24 -12.82 15.53
N ARG A 431 6.25 -12.07 15.98
CA ARG A 431 7.22 -12.55 16.98
C ARG A 431 6.56 -12.98 18.30
N ASP A 432 5.42 -12.39 18.65
CA ASP A 432 4.75 -12.66 19.93
C ASP A 432 4.07 -14.02 19.95
N ARG A 433 3.66 -14.52 18.78
CA ARG A 433 3.14 -15.88 18.59
C ARG A 433 4.20 -16.92 18.22
N ASP A 434 5.43 -16.49 17.92
CA ASP A 434 6.53 -17.35 17.50
C ASP A 434 7.56 -17.49 18.64
N PRO A 435 7.58 -18.60 19.40
CA PRO A 435 8.49 -18.79 20.52
C PRO A 435 9.97 -18.81 20.15
N GLU A 436 10.31 -19.07 18.88
CA GLU A 436 11.69 -19.15 18.41
C GLU A 436 12.17 -17.83 17.78
N HIS A 437 11.33 -16.79 17.73
CA HIS A 437 11.69 -15.54 17.09
C HIS A 437 12.74 -14.77 17.92
N PRO A 438 13.90 -14.39 17.36
CA PRO A 438 14.98 -13.76 18.12
C PRO A 438 14.63 -12.38 18.67
N GLY A 439 13.75 -11.65 17.98
CA GLY A 439 13.22 -10.36 18.43
C GLY A 439 12.11 -10.44 19.50
N ARG A 440 11.73 -11.62 19.99
CA ARG A 440 10.69 -11.75 21.02
C ARG A 440 11.19 -11.20 22.36
N ASP A 441 10.40 -10.33 23.01
CA ASP A 441 10.75 -9.77 24.31
C ASP A 441 10.39 -10.75 25.45
N PRO A 442 11.36 -11.29 26.19
CA PRO A 442 11.08 -12.20 27.31
C PRO A 442 10.26 -11.55 28.43
N GLN A 443 10.31 -10.22 28.57
CA GLN A 443 9.54 -9.49 29.60
C GLN A 443 8.06 -9.35 29.23
N GLN A 444 7.72 -9.40 27.95
CA GLN A 444 6.33 -9.35 27.47
C GLN A 444 5.62 -10.69 27.63
N GLY A 445 6.36 -11.81 27.68
CA GLY A 445 5.78 -13.14 27.82
C GLY A 445 4.84 -13.49 26.66
N ASP A 446 3.62 -13.97 26.97
CA ASP A 446 2.58 -14.29 25.98
C ASP A 446 1.54 -13.16 25.83
N ARG A 447 1.80 -11.97 26.37
CA ARG A 447 0.81 -10.88 26.48
C ARG A 447 0.16 -10.49 25.14
N PHE A 448 0.89 -10.62 24.04
CA PHE A 448 0.44 -10.27 22.69
C PHE A 448 0.35 -11.48 21.75
N ALA A 449 0.46 -12.70 22.27
CA ALA A 449 0.48 -13.92 21.44
C ALA A 449 -0.83 -14.15 20.65
N GLU A 450 -1.95 -13.64 21.16
CA GLU A 450 -3.28 -13.78 20.55
C GLU A 450 -3.64 -12.64 19.57
N VAL A 451 -2.85 -11.56 19.49
CA VAL A 451 -3.14 -10.39 18.64
C VAL A 451 -3.34 -10.76 17.17
N VAL A 452 -2.51 -11.69 16.65
CA VAL A 452 -2.68 -12.18 15.27
C VAL A 452 -3.95 -13.02 15.13
N GLU A 453 -4.40 -13.74 16.15
CA GLU A 453 -5.69 -14.43 16.09
C GLU A 453 -6.86 -13.44 16.10
N GLU A 454 -6.79 -12.40 16.95
CA GLU A 454 -7.82 -11.37 17.10
C GLU A 454 -8.18 -10.68 15.77
N VAL A 455 -7.18 -10.37 14.92
CA VAL A 455 -7.45 -9.77 13.61
C VAL A 455 -8.20 -10.71 12.66
N TYR A 456 -8.00 -12.04 12.75
CA TYR A 456 -8.79 -13.01 11.98
C TYR A 456 -10.22 -13.10 12.50
N LEU A 457 -10.41 -13.08 13.82
CA LEU A 457 -11.76 -13.04 14.42
C LEU A 457 -12.53 -11.79 13.98
N LYS A 458 -11.83 -10.65 13.90
CA LYS A 458 -12.42 -9.41 13.44
C LYS A 458 -12.77 -9.45 11.95
N ALA A 459 -11.89 -10.00 11.11
CA ALA A 459 -12.19 -10.24 9.69
C ALA A 459 -13.40 -11.18 9.50
N ASP A 460 -13.51 -12.24 10.30
CA ASP A 460 -14.67 -13.14 10.30
C ASP A 460 -15.98 -12.42 10.64
N SER A 461 -15.96 -11.56 11.66
CA SER A 461 -17.12 -10.73 12.01
C SER A 461 -17.57 -9.84 10.85
N LEU A 462 -16.64 -9.25 10.10
CA LEU A 462 -16.97 -8.38 8.96
C LEU A 462 -17.53 -9.17 7.77
N VAL A 463 -17.04 -10.39 7.57
CA VAL A 463 -17.67 -11.32 6.61
C VAL A 463 -19.07 -11.71 7.08
N GLY A 464 -19.31 -11.86 8.38
CA GLY A 464 -20.64 -12.03 8.95
C GLY A 464 -21.59 -10.88 8.57
N GLU A 465 -21.17 -9.63 8.80
CA GLU A 465 -21.96 -8.44 8.42
C GLU A 465 -22.28 -8.41 6.90
N LEU A 466 -21.34 -8.80 6.04
CA LEU A 466 -21.58 -8.94 4.61
C LEU A 466 -22.60 -10.04 4.30
N LEU A 467 -22.47 -11.21 4.92
CA LEU A 467 -23.37 -12.35 4.70
C LEU A 467 -24.81 -12.04 5.11
N ASP A 468 -25.00 -11.24 6.16
CA ASP A 468 -26.32 -10.80 6.63
C ASP A 468 -26.93 -9.73 5.71
N HIS A 469 -26.10 -8.93 5.04
CA HIS A 469 -26.54 -7.94 4.06
C HIS A 469 -26.82 -8.54 2.68
N ALA A 470 -26.09 -9.57 2.29
CA ALA A 470 -26.13 -10.15 0.96
C ALA A 470 -27.46 -10.89 0.68
N ARG A 471 -27.89 -10.84 -0.57
CA ARG A 471 -29.03 -11.59 -1.12
C ARG A 471 -28.55 -12.94 -1.65
N ASP A 472 -29.48 -13.88 -1.81
CA ASP A 472 -29.17 -15.22 -2.29
C ASP A 472 -28.57 -15.25 -3.71
N ASP A 473 -28.89 -14.26 -4.55
CA ASP A 473 -28.40 -14.14 -5.93
C ASP A 473 -27.09 -13.33 -6.06
N ASP A 474 -26.62 -12.73 -4.97
CA ASP A 474 -25.35 -11.98 -4.95
C ASP A 474 -24.16 -12.93 -5.10
N THR A 475 -23.07 -12.42 -5.67
CA THR A 475 -21.78 -13.15 -5.69
C THR A 475 -20.81 -12.52 -4.69
N ILE A 476 -20.18 -13.35 -3.87
CA ILE A 476 -19.23 -12.94 -2.84
C ILE A 476 -17.91 -13.65 -3.08
N LEU A 477 -16.84 -12.86 -3.13
CA LEU A 477 -15.45 -13.31 -3.10
C LEU A 477 -14.77 -12.61 -1.92
N VAL A 478 -14.30 -13.39 -0.96
CA VAL A 478 -13.44 -12.93 0.14
C VAL A 478 -12.07 -13.53 -0.07
N PHE A 479 -11.03 -12.71 -0.10
CA PHE A 479 -9.69 -13.20 -0.41
C PHE A 479 -8.59 -12.40 0.26
N SER A 480 -7.38 -12.95 0.25
CA SER A 480 -6.14 -12.22 0.49
C SER A 480 -5.23 -12.35 -0.72
N ASP A 481 -4.39 -11.35 -0.91
CA ASP A 481 -3.43 -11.24 -2.00
C ASP A 481 -2.18 -12.12 -1.75
N HIS A 482 -1.77 -12.27 -0.50
CA HIS A 482 -0.76 -13.23 -0.04
C HIS A 482 -1.08 -13.78 1.35
N GLY A 483 -0.31 -14.79 1.77
CA GLY A 483 -0.24 -15.27 3.14
C GLY A 483 0.90 -14.61 3.91
N PHE A 484 1.32 -15.22 5.02
CA PHE A 484 2.33 -14.67 5.91
C PHE A 484 3.24 -15.75 6.47
N THR A 485 4.46 -15.38 6.86
CA THR A 485 5.32 -16.22 7.68
C THR A 485 6.18 -15.41 8.64
N THR A 486 7.00 -16.10 9.42
CA THR A 486 7.96 -15.50 10.35
C THR A 486 9.17 -14.91 9.60
N PHE A 487 9.63 -13.74 10.02
CA PHE A 487 10.86 -13.10 9.55
C PHE A 487 11.89 -13.07 10.68
N ARG A 488 12.57 -14.19 10.88
CA ARG A 488 13.55 -14.36 11.96
C ARG A 488 14.92 -13.79 11.60
N ARG A 489 15.33 -13.87 10.33
CA ARG A 489 16.70 -13.54 9.90
C ARG A 489 16.74 -12.74 8.60
N GLY A 490 17.51 -11.65 8.62
CA GLY A 490 17.80 -10.82 7.46
C GLY A 490 19.00 -11.33 6.67
N PHE A 491 18.88 -11.38 5.35
CA PHE A 491 19.97 -11.64 4.42
C PHE A 491 20.40 -10.38 3.68
N ASN A 492 21.64 -9.95 3.91
CA ASN A 492 22.26 -8.80 3.23
C ASN A 492 22.78 -9.22 1.85
N LEU A 493 21.88 -9.25 0.86
CA LEU A 493 22.18 -9.65 -0.52
C LEU A 493 23.37 -8.90 -1.13
N ASN A 494 23.46 -7.58 -0.95
CA ASN A 494 24.57 -6.78 -1.49
C ASN A 494 25.91 -7.08 -0.80
N THR A 495 25.90 -7.40 0.50
CA THR A 495 27.08 -7.90 1.22
C THR A 495 27.53 -9.24 0.64
N TRP A 496 26.59 -10.17 0.43
CA TRP A 496 26.89 -11.46 -0.21
C TRP A 496 27.44 -11.30 -1.63
N LEU A 497 26.83 -10.43 -2.45
CA LEU A 497 27.32 -10.13 -3.80
C LEU A 497 28.73 -9.58 -3.78
N ARG A 498 29.05 -8.71 -2.82
CA ARG A 498 30.41 -8.18 -2.66
C ARG A 498 31.41 -9.28 -2.32
N ASP A 499 31.10 -10.08 -1.32
CA ASP A 499 32.01 -11.11 -0.82
C ASP A 499 32.24 -12.24 -1.84
N ASN A 500 31.31 -12.42 -2.77
CA ASN A 500 31.42 -13.37 -3.88
C ASN A 500 31.91 -12.75 -5.20
N GLY A 501 32.36 -11.49 -5.17
CA GLY A 501 32.99 -10.82 -6.32
C GLY A 501 32.04 -10.32 -7.42
N PHE A 502 30.74 -10.23 -7.14
CA PHE A 502 29.74 -9.68 -8.05
C PHE A 502 29.54 -8.18 -7.89
N LEU A 503 29.81 -7.63 -6.71
CA LEU A 503 29.72 -6.20 -6.42
C LEU A 503 31.06 -5.71 -5.88
N ALA A 504 31.59 -4.62 -6.42
CA ALA A 504 32.87 -4.06 -6.01
C ALA A 504 32.67 -2.73 -5.26
N VAL A 505 33.52 -2.46 -4.27
CA VAL A 505 33.56 -1.19 -3.55
C VAL A 505 34.86 -0.46 -3.85
N LYS A 506 34.82 0.88 -3.78
CA LYS A 506 35.99 1.73 -3.97
C LYS A 506 37.02 1.49 -2.85
N PRO A 507 38.33 1.66 -3.13
CA PRO A 507 39.35 1.56 -2.10
C PRO A 507 39.03 2.47 -0.90
N GLY A 508 39.08 1.90 0.31
CA GLY A 508 38.79 2.60 1.56
C GLY A 508 37.31 2.69 1.95
N SER A 509 36.36 2.25 1.10
CA SER A 509 34.93 2.27 1.43
C SER A 509 34.47 1.09 2.30
N GLY A 510 35.11 -0.08 2.17
CA GLY A 510 34.86 -1.24 3.05
C GLY A 510 33.38 -1.69 3.13
N TYR A 511 32.96 -2.09 4.33
CA TYR A 511 31.55 -2.32 4.68
C TYR A 511 30.88 -0.98 5.03
N SER A 512 29.61 -0.82 4.69
CA SER A 512 28.89 0.42 4.92
C SER A 512 27.41 0.21 5.16
N ASP A 513 26.88 0.89 6.18
CA ASP A 513 25.43 1.04 6.42
C ASP A 513 24.84 2.19 5.59
N ALA A 514 25.66 2.90 4.81
CA ALA A 514 25.19 3.96 3.94
C ALA A 514 24.36 3.38 2.79
N GLU A 515 23.14 3.87 2.66
CA GLU A 515 22.22 3.53 1.59
C GLU A 515 22.67 4.15 0.25
N MET A 516 21.87 3.95 -0.80
CA MET A 516 22.07 4.52 -2.13
C MET A 516 23.37 4.08 -2.80
N PHE A 517 23.83 2.86 -2.47
CA PHE A 517 25.05 2.25 -3.01
C PHE A 517 26.31 3.11 -2.79
N VAL A 518 26.34 3.92 -1.73
CA VAL A 518 27.49 4.77 -1.40
C VAL A 518 28.76 3.91 -1.27
N GLY A 519 29.82 4.32 -1.97
CA GLY A 519 31.10 3.60 -1.97
C GLY A 519 31.23 2.51 -3.06
N THR A 520 30.19 2.21 -3.84
CA THR A 520 30.25 1.20 -4.91
C THR A 520 31.19 1.62 -6.07
N ASP A 521 32.00 0.67 -6.54
CA ASP A 521 32.81 0.77 -7.76
C ASP A 521 32.05 0.11 -8.93
N TRP A 522 31.18 0.87 -9.57
CA TRP A 522 30.30 0.39 -10.63
C TRP A 522 31.05 -0.16 -11.85
N ALA A 523 32.23 0.38 -12.17
CA ALA A 523 33.05 -0.08 -13.29
C ALA A 523 33.64 -1.48 -13.07
N LYS A 524 33.52 -2.03 -11.86
CA LYS A 524 33.96 -3.40 -11.50
C LYS A 524 32.84 -4.27 -10.95
N SER A 525 31.62 -3.75 -10.87
CA SER A 525 30.46 -4.47 -10.32
C SER A 525 29.66 -5.12 -11.45
N ARG A 526 29.39 -6.42 -11.34
CA ARG A 526 28.61 -7.22 -12.30
C ARG A 526 27.12 -7.27 -11.95
N ALA A 527 26.77 -7.19 -10.67
CA ALA A 527 25.39 -7.28 -10.20
C ALA A 527 25.17 -6.51 -8.89
N TYR A 528 23.91 -6.19 -8.60
CA TYR A 528 23.47 -5.49 -7.39
C TYR A 528 22.02 -5.85 -7.05
N GLY A 529 21.69 -5.91 -5.77
CA GLY A 529 20.33 -6.04 -5.26
C GLY A 529 19.72 -4.68 -4.96
N LEU A 530 18.45 -4.50 -5.27
CA LEU A 530 17.64 -3.34 -4.89
C LEU A 530 16.20 -3.78 -4.69
N GLY A 531 15.54 -3.21 -3.69
CA GLY A 531 14.20 -3.64 -3.29
C GLY A 531 14.28 -4.88 -2.41
N LEU A 532 13.13 -5.51 -2.20
CA LEU A 532 13.01 -6.65 -1.30
C LEU A 532 13.45 -7.95 -1.97
N ASN A 533 13.15 -8.15 -3.26
CA ASN A 533 13.46 -9.41 -3.95
C ASN A 533 14.22 -9.21 -5.27
N GLY A 534 14.44 -7.97 -5.70
CA GLY A 534 15.05 -7.64 -6.99
C GLY A 534 16.58 -7.80 -7.03
N LEU A 535 17.07 -8.51 -8.04
CA LEU A 535 18.49 -8.63 -8.36
C LEU A 535 18.73 -8.27 -9.83
N TYR A 536 19.70 -7.39 -10.04
CA TYR A 536 19.97 -6.74 -11.32
C TYR A 536 21.41 -7.03 -11.75
N LEU A 537 21.62 -7.29 -13.04
CA LEU A 537 22.92 -7.19 -13.67
C LEU A 537 23.27 -5.73 -13.95
N ASN A 538 24.53 -5.37 -13.76
CA ASN A 538 25.08 -4.11 -14.26
C ASN A 538 25.37 -4.25 -15.77
N ALA A 539 24.32 -4.27 -16.58
CA ALA A 539 24.35 -4.63 -17.99
C ALA A 539 24.80 -3.45 -18.87
N ALA A 540 25.75 -3.72 -19.76
CA ALA A 540 26.28 -2.73 -20.69
C ALA A 540 25.16 -2.19 -21.60
N GLY A 541 25.01 -0.87 -21.65
CA GLY A 541 23.98 -0.18 -22.45
C GLY A 541 22.62 -0.03 -21.76
N ARG A 542 22.39 -0.67 -20.61
CA ARG A 542 21.21 -0.44 -19.76
C ARG A 542 21.56 0.40 -18.54
N GLU A 543 22.57 -0.02 -17.77
CA GLU A 543 23.07 0.74 -16.64
C GLU A 543 24.11 1.78 -17.08
N LYS A 544 24.11 2.96 -16.44
CA LYS A 544 25.03 4.09 -16.71
C LYS A 544 26.51 3.69 -16.76
N HIS A 545 26.89 2.71 -15.94
CA HIS A 545 28.26 2.18 -15.85
C HIS A 545 28.28 0.66 -16.11
N GLY A 546 27.35 0.16 -16.92
CA GLY A 546 27.18 -1.26 -17.24
C GLY A 546 28.42 -1.91 -17.84
N ILE A 547 28.79 -3.09 -17.32
CA ILE A 547 29.97 -3.85 -17.77
C ILE A 547 29.64 -5.25 -18.28
N VAL A 548 28.50 -5.82 -17.89
CA VAL A 548 28.10 -7.18 -18.32
C VAL A 548 27.60 -7.10 -19.76
N LYS A 549 28.32 -7.75 -20.67
CA LYS A 549 27.97 -7.73 -22.10
C LYS A 549 26.78 -8.65 -22.37
N SER A 550 26.02 -8.35 -23.42
CA SER A 550 24.86 -9.17 -23.84
C SER A 550 25.22 -10.66 -24.01
N GLY A 551 26.38 -10.99 -24.59
CA GLY A 551 26.83 -12.38 -24.75
C GLY A 551 27.24 -13.11 -23.47
N GLU A 552 27.43 -12.39 -22.36
CA GLU A 552 27.81 -12.94 -21.05
C GLU A 552 26.61 -13.04 -20.09
N ARG A 553 25.46 -12.45 -20.47
CA ARG A 553 24.27 -12.31 -19.63
C ARG A 553 23.77 -13.67 -19.13
N ALA A 554 23.50 -14.61 -20.03
CA ALA A 554 22.95 -15.92 -19.67
C ALA A 554 23.87 -16.69 -18.70
N SER A 555 25.18 -16.68 -18.94
CA SER A 555 26.16 -17.30 -18.02
C SER A 555 26.22 -16.59 -16.66
N ALA A 556 26.12 -15.26 -16.63
CA ALA A 556 26.15 -14.51 -15.37
C ALA A 556 24.89 -14.79 -14.50
N LEU A 557 23.72 -14.88 -15.13
CA LEU A 557 22.47 -15.23 -14.44
C LEU A 557 22.50 -16.65 -13.90
N ALA A 558 22.99 -17.61 -14.70
CA ALA A 558 23.14 -18.99 -14.27
C ALA A 558 24.11 -19.13 -13.09
N GLU A 559 25.25 -18.42 -13.14
CA GLU A 559 26.24 -18.39 -12.06
C GLU A 559 25.64 -17.82 -10.75
N LEU A 560 24.93 -16.68 -10.82
CA LEU A 560 24.26 -16.07 -9.67
C LEU A 560 23.20 -17.01 -9.09
N ARG A 561 22.38 -17.62 -9.94
CA ARG A 561 21.34 -18.57 -9.55
C ARG A 561 21.91 -19.76 -8.78
N GLU A 562 22.93 -20.41 -9.33
CA GLU A 562 23.59 -21.57 -8.69
C GLU A 562 24.17 -21.19 -7.32
N LYS A 563 24.95 -20.10 -7.26
CA LYS A 563 25.61 -19.68 -6.03
C LYS A 563 24.64 -19.20 -4.96
N LEU A 564 23.57 -18.50 -5.32
CA LEU A 564 22.54 -18.06 -4.37
C LEU A 564 21.75 -19.24 -3.80
N LEU A 565 21.39 -20.23 -4.62
CA LEU A 565 20.72 -21.45 -4.16
C LEU A 565 21.61 -22.33 -3.26
N ALA A 566 22.93 -22.14 -3.32
CA ALA A 566 23.89 -22.82 -2.46
C ALA A 566 24.08 -22.12 -1.09
N VAL A 567 23.53 -20.93 -0.88
CA VAL A 567 23.69 -20.20 0.40
C VAL A 567 23.03 -20.97 1.53
N ARG A 568 23.79 -21.16 2.61
CA ARG A 568 23.36 -21.79 3.85
C ARG A 568 23.65 -20.89 5.02
N ASP A 569 22.76 -20.93 6.01
CA ASP A 569 23.00 -20.37 7.32
C ASP A 569 23.94 -21.31 8.14
N VAL A 570 24.36 -20.86 9.32
CA VAL A 570 25.32 -21.53 10.21
C VAL A 570 24.87 -22.92 10.64
N ASP A 571 23.56 -23.16 10.69
CA ASP A 571 22.93 -24.45 11.03
C ASP A 571 22.75 -25.37 9.81
N GLY A 572 23.11 -24.90 8.61
CA GLY A 572 22.93 -25.62 7.35
C GLY A 572 21.57 -25.39 6.69
N THR A 573 20.71 -24.51 7.22
CA THR A 573 19.42 -24.17 6.61
C THR A 573 19.62 -23.37 5.32
N PRO A 574 18.93 -23.71 4.20
CA PRO A 574 18.94 -22.88 2.99
C PRO A 574 18.32 -21.51 3.23
N VAL A 575 19.05 -20.45 2.86
CA VAL A 575 18.56 -19.05 2.97
C VAL A 575 17.64 -18.67 1.80
N VAL A 576 17.89 -19.25 0.63
CA VAL A 576 17.15 -18.99 -0.62
C VAL A 576 16.46 -20.28 -1.03
N ASP A 577 15.13 -20.23 -1.19
CA ASP A 577 14.31 -21.34 -1.68
C ASP A 577 14.37 -21.46 -3.20
N ARG A 578 14.30 -20.30 -3.88
CA ARG A 578 14.25 -20.24 -5.35
C ARG A 578 14.84 -18.95 -5.89
N ILE A 579 15.29 -19.03 -7.14
CA ILE A 579 15.71 -17.89 -7.96
C ILE A 579 14.99 -18.03 -9.31
N ASP A 580 14.25 -17.01 -9.69
CA ASP A 580 13.45 -16.99 -10.92
C ASP A 580 13.95 -15.91 -11.88
N LEU A 581 14.01 -16.25 -13.17
CA LEU A 581 14.42 -15.33 -14.23
C LEU A 581 13.20 -14.54 -14.69
N VAL A 582 13.30 -13.21 -14.61
CA VAL A 582 12.17 -12.33 -14.94
C VAL A 582 11.80 -12.41 -16.41
N GLU A 583 12.77 -12.60 -17.31
CA GLU A 583 12.50 -12.76 -18.74
C GLU A 583 11.72 -14.04 -19.09
N GLU A 584 11.84 -15.08 -18.25
CA GLU A 584 11.09 -16.34 -18.40
C GLU A 584 9.70 -16.21 -17.80
N LEU A 585 9.59 -15.57 -16.62
CA LEU A 585 8.31 -15.34 -15.95
C LEU A 585 7.44 -14.34 -16.71
N TYR A 586 8.04 -13.25 -17.18
CA TYR A 586 7.35 -12.07 -17.67
C TYR A 586 7.99 -11.56 -18.99
N PRO A 587 7.75 -12.23 -20.13
CA PRO A 587 8.34 -11.83 -21.42
C PRO A 587 7.99 -10.40 -21.88
N GLY A 588 6.91 -9.81 -21.34
CA GLY A 588 6.50 -8.42 -21.62
C GLY A 588 7.14 -7.38 -20.70
N ALA A 589 7.99 -7.78 -19.76
CA ALA A 589 8.61 -6.88 -18.80
C ALA A 589 9.55 -5.87 -19.49
N ASP A 590 9.43 -4.61 -19.11
CA ASP A 590 10.32 -3.54 -19.52
C ASP A 590 11.68 -3.73 -18.83
N ALA A 591 12.67 -4.17 -19.60
CA ALA A 591 14.00 -4.49 -19.09
C ALA A 591 14.72 -3.31 -18.40
N ARG A 592 14.29 -2.06 -18.64
CA ARG A 592 14.83 -0.87 -17.95
C ARG A 592 14.36 -0.78 -16.50
N ILE A 593 13.15 -1.27 -16.22
CA ILE A 593 12.50 -1.21 -14.91
C ILE A 593 12.70 -2.52 -14.17
N ALA A 594 12.44 -3.63 -14.86
CA ALA A 594 12.37 -4.95 -14.28
C ALA A 594 13.74 -5.43 -13.75
N PRO A 595 13.76 -6.24 -12.67
CA PRO A 595 14.94 -7.00 -12.29
C PRO A 595 15.28 -8.08 -13.32
N ASP A 596 16.51 -8.59 -13.28
CA ASP A 596 16.87 -9.76 -14.09
C ASP A 596 16.50 -11.05 -13.38
N LEU A 597 16.66 -11.07 -12.05
CA LEU A 597 16.32 -12.19 -11.17
C LEU A 597 15.43 -11.72 -10.02
N LEU A 598 14.50 -12.58 -9.62
CA LEU A 598 13.79 -12.48 -8.35
C LEU A 598 14.36 -13.49 -7.37
N VAL A 599 14.75 -13.01 -6.18
CA VAL A 599 15.25 -13.84 -5.08
C VAL A 599 14.08 -14.26 -4.21
N GLY A 600 13.71 -15.53 -4.23
CA GLY A 600 12.73 -16.12 -3.31
C GLY A 600 13.42 -16.64 -2.06
N TYR A 601 13.38 -15.86 -0.98
CA TYR A 601 13.91 -16.28 0.32
C TYR A 601 13.13 -17.47 0.89
N ASN A 602 13.83 -18.32 1.64
CA ASN A 602 13.23 -19.45 2.32
C ASN A 602 12.46 -19.00 3.58
N ASP A 603 11.66 -19.90 4.14
CA ASP A 603 10.90 -19.66 5.37
C ASP A 603 11.80 -19.19 6.52
N GLY A 604 11.40 -18.14 7.23
CA GLY A 604 12.21 -17.52 8.28
C GLY A 604 13.22 -16.46 7.79
N TYR A 605 13.46 -16.35 6.48
CA TYR A 605 14.43 -15.41 5.90
C TYR A 605 13.76 -14.33 5.04
N ARG A 606 14.36 -13.14 5.00
CA ARG A 606 14.01 -12.04 4.08
C ARG A 606 15.24 -11.22 3.75
N ALA A 607 15.16 -10.33 2.76
CA ALA A 607 16.13 -9.25 2.61
C ALA A 607 16.26 -8.43 3.90
N ALA A 608 17.50 -8.27 4.37
CA ALA A 608 17.84 -7.40 5.49
C ALA A 608 17.62 -5.92 5.14
N TRP A 609 17.29 -5.09 6.15
CA TRP A 609 16.87 -3.70 5.94
C TRP A 609 17.87 -2.85 5.16
N GLY A 610 19.15 -2.91 5.54
CA GLY A 610 20.19 -2.10 4.90
C GLY A 610 20.34 -2.41 3.41
N THR A 611 20.20 -3.67 3.02
CA THR A 611 20.43 -4.09 1.64
C THR A 611 19.36 -3.60 0.67
N VAL A 612 18.13 -3.35 1.14
CA VAL A 612 16.97 -2.94 0.32
C VAL A 612 17.26 -1.67 -0.49
N LEU A 613 18.00 -0.72 0.10
CA LEU A 613 18.42 0.52 -0.53
C LEU A 613 19.91 0.55 -0.90
N GLY A 614 20.56 -0.61 -0.97
CA GLY A 614 21.91 -0.76 -1.50
C GLY A 614 23.04 -0.67 -0.48
N ALA A 615 22.76 -0.69 0.83
CA ALA A 615 23.81 -0.79 1.84
C ALA A 615 24.46 -2.19 1.87
N MET A 616 25.68 -2.25 2.41
CA MET A 616 26.55 -3.43 2.45
C MET A 616 27.17 -3.62 3.85
N PRO A 617 26.34 -3.89 4.88
CA PRO A 617 26.81 -4.00 6.25
C PRO A 617 27.75 -5.20 6.46
N ALA A 618 28.46 -5.15 7.59
CA ALA A 618 29.17 -6.23 8.30
C ALA A 618 28.86 -7.66 7.85
N ASN A 619 27.65 -8.07 8.21
CA ASN A 619 27.24 -9.46 8.25
C ASN A 619 26.37 -9.78 7.05
N GLN A 620 26.56 -10.96 6.45
CA GLN A 620 25.66 -11.45 5.40
C GLN A 620 24.30 -11.87 5.96
N LEU A 621 24.27 -12.36 7.20
CA LEU A 621 23.06 -12.76 7.90
C LEU A 621 23.01 -12.06 9.26
N GLU A 622 21.82 -11.62 9.64
CA GLU A 622 21.57 -10.96 10.92
C GLU A 622 20.24 -11.41 11.51
N ASP A 623 20.16 -11.41 12.83
CA ASP A 623 18.89 -11.71 13.53
C ASP A 623 17.97 -10.51 13.43
N ASN A 624 16.68 -10.76 13.16
CA ASN A 624 15.69 -9.72 13.15
C ASN A 624 15.23 -9.41 14.59
N LEU A 625 15.70 -8.28 15.09
CA LEU A 625 15.32 -7.74 16.39
C LEU A 625 14.27 -6.62 16.29
N ASP A 626 13.88 -6.23 15.08
CA ASP A 626 12.84 -5.23 14.86
C ASP A 626 11.46 -5.79 15.25
N ARG A 627 10.49 -4.90 15.48
CA ARG A 627 9.11 -5.30 15.76
C ARG A 627 8.43 -5.82 14.50
N TRP A 628 8.84 -5.34 13.32
CA TRP A 628 8.47 -5.92 12.04
C TRP A 628 9.04 -7.34 11.90
N SER A 629 8.24 -8.34 12.25
CA SER A 629 8.62 -9.73 12.55
C SER A 629 7.81 -10.77 11.78
N GLY A 630 6.63 -10.42 11.27
CA GLY A 630 5.95 -11.19 10.22
C GLY A 630 6.36 -10.65 8.86
N ASP A 631 6.40 -11.48 7.82
CA ASP A 631 6.59 -10.98 6.47
C ASP A 631 6.04 -11.94 5.41
N HIS A 632 5.95 -11.44 4.19
CA HIS A 632 5.47 -12.14 3.01
C HIS A 632 6.45 -11.99 1.83
N SER A 633 7.44 -11.11 1.90
CA SER A 633 8.42 -10.77 0.85
C SER A 633 9.49 -11.85 0.63
N ILE A 634 9.05 -13.08 0.48
CA ILE A 634 9.85 -14.31 0.40
C ILE A 634 9.46 -15.11 -0.86
N ALA A 635 9.82 -16.39 -0.95
CA ALA A 635 9.35 -17.23 -2.05
C ALA A 635 7.81 -17.37 -2.05
N ALA A 636 7.17 -16.99 -3.16
CA ALA A 636 5.71 -16.92 -3.29
C ALA A 636 4.96 -18.24 -3.00
N ASN A 637 5.61 -19.40 -3.21
CA ASN A 637 5.04 -20.71 -2.88
C ASN A 637 4.84 -20.94 -1.37
N LEU A 638 5.56 -20.19 -0.52
CA LEU A 638 5.49 -20.33 0.93
C LEU A 638 4.39 -19.46 1.56
N VAL A 639 3.95 -18.41 0.87
CA VAL A 639 2.96 -17.43 1.34
C VAL A 639 1.77 -17.26 0.37
N PRO A 640 1.07 -18.35 -0.02
CA PRO A 640 -0.15 -18.21 -0.81
C PRO A 640 -1.20 -17.44 -0.03
N GLY A 641 -2.00 -16.61 -0.70
CA GLY A 641 -3.20 -16.04 -0.12
C GLY A 641 -4.31 -17.07 0.04
N MET A 642 -5.49 -16.61 0.42
CA MET A 642 -6.70 -17.44 0.53
C MET A 642 -7.83 -16.92 -0.33
N LEU A 643 -8.75 -17.81 -0.69
CA LEU A 643 -9.97 -17.51 -1.43
C LEU A 643 -11.15 -18.24 -0.81
N LEU A 644 -12.20 -17.48 -0.49
CA LEU A 644 -13.51 -17.93 -0.07
C LEU A 644 -14.57 -17.43 -1.06
N SER A 645 -15.54 -18.28 -1.39
CA SER A 645 -16.66 -17.88 -2.23
C SER A 645 -17.96 -18.52 -1.81
N ASN A 646 -19.08 -17.85 -2.11
CA ASN A 646 -20.43 -18.42 -2.01
C ASN A 646 -20.84 -19.22 -3.26
N GLN A 647 -20.00 -19.27 -4.30
CA GLN A 647 -20.21 -20.06 -5.50
C GLN A 647 -19.13 -21.16 -5.59
N PRO A 648 -19.46 -22.36 -6.11
CA PRO A 648 -18.49 -23.44 -6.27
C PRO A 648 -17.28 -23.04 -7.13
N LEU A 649 -16.09 -23.19 -6.55
CA LEU A 649 -14.83 -22.99 -7.28
C LEU A 649 -14.62 -24.15 -8.26
N THR A 650 -14.24 -23.84 -9.50
CA THR A 650 -14.05 -24.83 -10.57
C THR A 650 -12.58 -25.03 -10.96
N VAL A 651 -11.71 -24.21 -10.39
CA VAL A 651 -10.27 -24.18 -10.68
C VAL A 651 -9.53 -24.84 -9.52
N GLU A 652 -8.71 -25.84 -9.81
CA GLU A 652 -7.94 -26.58 -8.78
C GLU A 652 -6.85 -25.73 -8.11
N SER A 653 -6.29 -24.76 -8.82
CA SER A 653 -5.21 -23.89 -8.33
C SER A 653 -5.46 -22.46 -8.78
N PRO A 654 -6.40 -21.76 -8.11
CA PRO A 654 -6.75 -20.39 -8.45
C PRO A 654 -5.58 -19.46 -8.14
N SER A 655 -5.53 -18.33 -8.85
CA SER A 655 -4.54 -17.28 -8.64
C SER A 655 -5.19 -15.92 -8.50
N ILE A 656 -4.51 -14.98 -7.86
CA ILE A 656 -4.98 -13.61 -7.70
C ILE A 656 -5.34 -12.94 -9.05
N SER A 657 -4.66 -13.31 -10.15
CA SER A 657 -4.99 -12.81 -11.50
C SER A 657 -6.34 -13.35 -12.05
N ASP A 658 -6.94 -14.38 -11.42
CA ASP A 658 -8.24 -14.95 -11.82
C ASP A 658 -9.43 -14.10 -11.33
N ILE A 659 -9.23 -13.14 -10.42
CA ILE A 659 -10.30 -12.31 -9.84
C ILE A 659 -10.94 -11.41 -10.91
N ALA A 660 -10.16 -10.55 -11.57
CA ALA A 660 -10.64 -9.66 -12.63
C ALA A 660 -11.43 -10.38 -13.76
N PRO A 661 -10.90 -11.43 -14.42
CA PRO A 661 -11.64 -12.14 -15.47
C PRO A 661 -12.87 -12.86 -14.94
N THR A 662 -12.90 -13.25 -13.67
CA THR A 662 -14.12 -13.77 -13.02
C THR A 662 -15.19 -12.70 -12.91
N VAL A 663 -14.83 -11.50 -12.44
CA VAL A 663 -15.77 -10.38 -12.35
C VAL A 663 -16.32 -10.02 -13.72
N LEU A 664 -15.47 -9.90 -14.74
CA LEU A 664 -15.92 -9.63 -16.11
C LEU A 664 -16.92 -10.68 -16.60
N ALA A 665 -16.64 -11.97 -16.38
CA ALA A 665 -17.52 -13.05 -16.79
C ALA A 665 -18.89 -13.01 -16.09
N LEU A 666 -18.94 -12.67 -14.79
CA LEU A 666 -20.21 -12.52 -14.04
C LEU A 666 -21.14 -11.45 -14.65
N PHE A 667 -20.56 -10.45 -15.30
CA PHE A 667 -21.26 -9.37 -15.98
C PHE A 667 -21.45 -9.61 -17.49
N GLY A 668 -21.02 -10.76 -18.02
CA GLY A 668 -21.09 -11.04 -19.47
C GLY A 668 -20.10 -10.20 -20.29
N VAL A 669 -19.06 -9.66 -19.65
CA VAL A 669 -17.99 -8.92 -20.31
C VAL A 669 -16.92 -9.90 -20.77
N ALA A 670 -16.58 -9.83 -22.06
CA ALA A 670 -15.54 -10.68 -22.63
C ALA A 670 -14.18 -10.39 -21.98
N ARG A 671 -13.45 -11.46 -21.63
CA ARG A 671 -12.09 -11.37 -21.09
C ARG A 671 -11.14 -10.83 -22.16
N PRO A 672 -10.47 -9.69 -21.93
CA PRO A 672 -9.44 -9.17 -22.83
C PRO A 672 -8.25 -10.14 -22.95
N SER A 673 -7.56 -10.13 -24.10
CA SER A 673 -6.36 -10.96 -24.31
C SER A 673 -5.17 -10.54 -23.45
N THR A 674 -5.19 -9.33 -22.89
CA THR A 674 -4.18 -8.83 -21.96
C THR A 674 -4.29 -9.47 -20.57
N MET A 675 -5.44 -10.04 -20.21
CA MET A 675 -5.59 -10.77 -18.95
C MET A 675 -5.02 -12.17 -19.08
N THR A 676 -4.14 -12.55 -18.16
CA THR A 676 -3.54 -13.88 -18.10
C THR A 676 -4.33 -14.84 -17.20
N GLY A 677 -5.16 -14.30 -16.30
CA GLY A 677 -6.07 -15.10 -15.47
C GLY A 677 -7.25 -15.71 -16.23
N ARG A 678 -7.98 -16.58 -15.52
CA ARG A 678 -9.16 -17.32 -15.99
C ARG A 678 -10.33 -17.14 -15.03
N THR A 679 -11.53 -17.50 -15.47
CA THR A 679 -12.73 -17.43 -14.63
C THR A 679 -12.74 -18.56 -13.59
N LEU A 680 -13.07 -18.23 -12.34
CA LEU A 680 -13.09 -19.15 -11.19
C LEU A 680 -14.32 -20.07 -11.17
N PHE A 681 -15.40 -19.65 -11.82
CA PHE A 681 -16.69 -20.34 -11.85
C PHE A 681 -17.00 -20.91 -13.24
N HIS A 682 -17.93 -21.86 -13.31
CA HIS A 682 -18.52 -22.25 -14.59
C HIS A 682 -19.30 -21.06 -15.17
N ALA A 683 -19.29 -20.92 -16.51
CA ALA A 683 -20.22 -20.04 -17.19
C ALA A 683 -21.64 -20.47 -16.83
N ARG A 684 -22.42 -19.59 -16.18
CA ARG A 684 -23.83 -19.89 -15.92
C ARG A 684 -24.52 -20.07 -17.26
N SER A 685 -25.14 -21.23 -17.46
CA SER A 685 -25.92 -21.57 -18.66
C SER A 685 -26.89 -20.42 -18.96
N THR A 686 -26.74 -19.80 -20.12
CA THR A 686 -27.75 -18.89 -20.67
C THR A 686 -28.90 -19.76 -21.18
N THR A 687 -29.79 -20.17 -20.30
CA THR A 687 -31.08 -20.80 -20.66
C THR A 687 -32.21 -19.85 -20.36
#